data_AF-A0AAI9UQW9-F1
#
_entry.id   AF-A0AAI9UQW9-F1
#
_cell.length_a   1.000
_cell.length_b   1.000
_cell.length_c   1.000
_cell.angle_alpha   90.00
_cell.angle_beta   90.00
_cell.angle_gamma   90.00
#
_symmetry.space_group_name_H-M   'P 1'
#
loop_
_entity.id
_entity.type
_entity.pdbx_description
1 polymer ?
#
loop_
_entity_poly.entity_id
_entity_poly.type
_entity_poly.pdbx_seq_one_letter_code
_entity_poly.pdbx_strand_id
1 'polypeptide(L)'
;MPAGITQLLSLAPGGPGSQATLGALHPRLGASSTSIHPNPCAATTFSAPLLLGANFISLEASLVTNFSGPIPAEWRFSQPAVEIHNASFCNITVSYTHPGHSDVVNVETWLPTEDWNGRLQAVGGGGWRAGRMLLSYTTMAGAIADGYATVTTDSGLGDAMGPDSWALISPGNSNLYALQDLGSQTLYDEEPKAVIAKHLIENYYGREPSYSYWNGCSQGGRQGAALAQRYPSIYDGIIAAAPAINWAGVLINTIWPRVYMDVTEQYPHPCELQQLTALAVSACDGLDGVKDGLIADTIACKTIFDPHAYVGTEFNCPLTGKSANISYTAAAVADAMWTGPFTAEGESTYLYGLEMGTDLVFGAQTSCTEDGKCTGVPNAAVTVLLAYFIGKDPAITTTKISFKELERAYHSFRQQYDAYLGTDDPDLSSFRNAGGKMITFHGLPKADPTIPPNNTLNYYKDVLNHQDDAQDFYRYFPVPGLGHCWGGPGGGQPIALFDQLRSWVENGTVPESSPVTITKPDNTHERQVICPYPKKAVYNKTTAGDPAGDHIRSPVKGVKPASEEESRHQCDEAKPQCGQCSKAIITCDFAASASITDLVPTHDVIVETVSHGNSRRRGRPRKDWDTASKGLSPQEFFESPDSLRSRSIDTALVVTQSGERQEQVASDLPWIWTVDDLELQHHFLTSDDLTYSNSRFWRERVPRLAFTHHYVLHLLLAISALHLSKEKEDSTESSKYEQLADIHYTIGLRQVMAIMPTSNKDYAGALYVSTTLVCAYAFAKKPSPEHLLIVSDGEEVAWFELLRGVRIVVTTMGWDAIYSGVLGPLSAADDEKSLPEPGPTRRLVQWVPALSSLTDLITCSGDPETPVYLEMTQRVSSCFETTFGTTARPRLDCNGKMEVIIGCIYGIDDDFVLCLKHKRPFALLILAHFVVLLKSLEWNLVHKGVGKPHSSWHRTHFRASV
;
A
#
# COMPACT_ATOMS: atom_id res chain seq x y z
N MET A 1 -27.36 -23.01 -23.51
CA MET A 1 -27.39 -24.17 -22.58
C MET A 1 -26.03 -24.85 -22.66
N PRO A 2 -25.40 -25.15 -21.52
CA PRO A 2 -25.72 -26.35 -20.75
C PRO A 2 -26.92 -26.18 -19.79
N ALA A 3 -27.40 -27.29 -19.23
CA ALA A 3 -28.68 -27.36 -18.53
C ALA A 3 -28.57 -26.94 -17.06
N GLY A 4 -29.50 -26.08 -16.60
CA GLY A 4 -29.58 -25.61 -15.21
C GLY A 4 -30.72 -24.64 -14.88
N ILE A 5 -31.45 -24.12 -15.89
CA ILE A 5 -32.46 -23.06 -15.71
C ILE A 5 -33.88 -23.68 -15.66
N THR A 6 -34.10 -24.80 -14.97
CA THR A 6 -35.42 -25.46 -14.97
C THR A 6 -35.78 -26.23 -13.69
N GLN A 7 -35.64 -25.59 -12.52
CA GLN A 7 -36.46 -25.96 -11.34
C GLN A 7 -36.35 -24.90 -10.23
N LEU A 8 -37.44 -24.15 -10.02
CA LEU A 8 -38.00 -23.63 -8.75
C LEU A 8 -38.90 -22.40 -9.01
N LEU A 9 -40.03 -22.64 -9.68
CA LEU A 9 -41.18 -21.71 -9.72
C LEU A 9 -42.46 -22.48 -9.40
N SER A 10 -42.68 -22.72 -8.11
CA SER A 10 -43.99 -23.06 -7.56
C SER A 10 -44.03 -22.83 -6.05
N LEU A 11 -44.78 -21.82 -5.61
CA LEU A 11 -45.59 -21.78 -4.38
C LEU A 11 -46.21 -20.38 -4.20
N ALA A 12 -47.40 -20.19 -4.77
CA ALA A 12 -48.34 -19.13 -4.42
C ALA A 12 -49.77 -19.70 -4.58
N PRO A 13 -50.65 -19.50 -3.58
CA PRO A 13 -51.79 -18.60 -3.76
C PRO A 13 -52.11 -17.78 -2.49
N GLY A 14 -52.82 -16.64 -2.52
CA GLY A 14 -53.42 -15.86 -3.61
C GLY A 14 -53.93 -14.51 -3.07
N GLY A 15 -54.28 -13.56 -3.95
CA GLY A 15 -54.71 -12.20 -3.57
C GLY A 15 -56.22 -12.06 -3.27
N PRO A 16 -56.86 -10.88 -3.47
CA PRO A 16 -56.30 -9.57 -3.84
C PRO A 16 -56.78 -8.39 -2.96
N GLY A 17 -56.13 -7.23 -3.08
CA GLY A 17 -56.55 -5.97 -2.42
C GLY A 17 -56.19 -4.74 -3.25
N SER A 18 -57.09 -4.31 -4.13
CA SER A 18 -56.90 -3.14 -5.00
C SER A 18 -57.25 -1.84 -4.29
N GLN A 19 -56.33 -0.86 -4.28
CA GLN A 19 -56.67 0.55 -4.41
C GLN A 19 -55.64 1.26 -5.30
N ALA A 20 -56.12 1.98 -6.31
CA ALA A 20 -55.33 2.80 -7.20
C ALA A 20 -55.35 4.27 -6.72
N THR A 21 -54.21 4.96 -6.83
CA THR A 21 -54.17 6.42 -6.68
C THR A 21 -53.30 7.07 -7.74
N LEU A 22 -53.84 8.14 -8.32
CA LEU A 22 -53.45 8.79 -9.56
C LEU A 22 -51.98 9.24 -9.62
N GLY A 23 -51.36 9.06 -10.78
CA GLY A 23 -50.09 9.72 -11.12
C GLY A 23 -50.28 11.20 -11.48
N ALA A 24 -49.31 12.03 -11.09
CA ALA A 24 -49.22 13.42 -11.50
C ALA A 24 -48.25 13.57 -12.68
N LEU A 25 -48.76 14.08 -13.82
CA LEU A 25 -47.95 14.42 -14.99
C LEU A 25 -47.20 15.74 -14.76
N HIS A 26 -45.90 15.75 -15.03
CA HIS A 26 -45.13 16.98 -15.24
C HIS A 26 -44.51 17.00 -16.64
N PRO A 27 -44.52 18.15 -17.35
CA PRO A 27 -44.19 18.20 -18.77
C PRO A 27 -42.68 18.17 -18.99
N ARG A 28 -42.21 17.27 -19.88
CA ARG A 28 -40.82 17.27 -20.36
C ARG A 28 -40.60 18.48 -21.28
N LEU A 29 -39.73 19.40 -20.87
CA LEU A 29 -39.09 20.34 -21.81
C LEU A 29 -38.06 19.56 -22.63
N GLY A 30 -38.19 19.62 -23.96
CA GLY A 30 -37.44 18.75 -24.86
C GLY A 30 -35.98 19.17 -25.03
N ALA A 31 -35.05 18.30 -24.61
CA ALA A 31 -33.74 18.22 -25.23
C ALA A 31 -33.85 17.39 -26.52
N SER A 32 -33.18 17.82 -27.59
CA SER A 32 -33.18 17.13 -28.88
C SER A 32 -32.40 15.82 -28.82
N SER A 33 -33.06 14.72 -28.45
CA SER A 33 -32.47 13.38 -28.51
C SER A 33 -32.28 12.93 -29.97
N THR A 34 -31.05 12.95 -30.45
CA THR A 34 -30.65 12.08 -31.57
C THR A 34 -30.92 10.64 -31.16
N SER A 35 -31.82 9.94 -31.85
CA SER A 35 -32.11 8.54 -31.57
C SER A 35 -30.86 7.71 -31.86
N ILE A 36 -30.23 7.20 -30.80
CA ILE A 36 -29.15 6.24 -30.91
C ILE A 36 -29.79 4.94 -31.39
N HIS A 37 -29.56 4.60 -32.65
CA HIS A 37 -29.96 3.31 -33.19
C HIS A 37 -28.81 2.33 -32.95
N PRO A 38 -28.96 1.36 -32.03
CA PRO A 38 -27.90 0.40 -31.79
C PRO A 38 -27.71 -0.51 -33.01
N ASN A 39 -26.47 -0.96 -33.20
CA ASN A 39 -26.13 -1.96 -34.20
C ASN A 39 -26.77 -3.33 -33.85
N PRO A 40 -26.85 -4.28 -34.80
CA PRO A 40 -27.46 -5.57 -34.54
C PRO A 40 -26.75 -6.35 -33.41
N CYS A 41 -27.50 -7.03 -32.55
CA CYS A 41 -26.92 -7.94 -31.56
C CYS A 41 -26.46 -9.25 -32.23
N ALA A 42 -25.22 -9.26 -32.73
CA ALA A 42 -24.59 -10.41 -33.35
C ALA A 42 -23.07 -10.34 -33.15
N ALA A 43 -22.38 -11.48 -33.08
CA ALA A 43 -20.94 -11.50 -32.84
C ALA A 43 -20.14 -10.74 -33.91
N THR A 44 -20.64 -10.69 -35.16
CA THR A 44 -20.06 -9.93 -36.28
C THR A 44 -20.14 -8.41 -36.14
N THR A 45 -20.93 -7.90 -35.19
CA THR A 45 -21.03 -6.45 -34.89
C THR A 45 -19.82 -5.98 -34.08
N PHE A 46 -19.20 -6.87 -33.32
CA PHE A 46 -18.16 -6.53 -32.36
C PHE A 46 -16.79 -6.88 -32.92
N SER A 47 -15.89 -5.90 -32.95
CA SER A 47 -14.48 -6.13 -33.24
C SER A 47 -13.81 -6.78 -32.03
N ALA A 48 -12.81 -7.65 -32.24
CA ALA A 48 -12.05 -8.24 -31.14
C ALA A 48 -11.36 -7.11 -30.33
N PRO A 49 -11.52 -7.06 -29.00
CA PRO A 49 -10.89 -6.05 -28.17
C PRO A 49 -9.36 -6.21 -28.21
N LEU A 50 -8.64 -5.09 -28.35
CA LEU A 50 -7.19 -5.10 -28.23
C LEU A 50 -6.82 -5.14 -26.74
N LEU A 51 -6.33 -6.29 -26.28
CA LEU A 51 -5.90 -6.47 -24.89
C LEU A 51 -4.38 -6.67 -24.89
N LEU A 52 -3.64 -5.75 -24.28
CA LEU A 52 -2.20 -5.95 -24.05
C LEU A 52 -2.02 -7.09 -23.02
N GLY A 53 -1.07 -7.98 -23.28
CA GLY A 53 -0.79 -9.13 -22.39
C GLY A 53 -1.80 -10.29 -22.47
N ALA A 54 -2.89 -10.19 -23.25
CA ALA A 54 -3.91 -11.22 -23.33
C ALA A 54 -4.25 -11.64 -24.79
N ASN A 55 -4.56 -12.91 -24.97
CA ASN A 55 -5.04 -13.47 -26.23
C ASN A 55 -6.56 -13.65 -26.19
N PHE A 56 -7.25 -13.00 -27.13
CA PHE A 56 -8.66 -13.22 -27.40
C PHE A 56 -8.92 -14.68 -27.84
N ILE A 57 -9.93 -15.33 -27.26
CA ILE A 57 -10.35 -16.69 -27.59
C ILE A 57 -11.64 -16.66 -28.42
N SER A 58 -12.70 -16.03 -27.88
CA SER A 58 -14.04 -16.06 -28.48
C SER A 58 -14.90 -14.88 -28.03
N LEU A 59 -15.89 -14.54 -28.87
CA LEU A 59 -16.96 -13.61 -28.56
C LEU A 59 -18.29 -14.24 -28.99
N GLU A 60 -19.19 -14.40 -28.04
CA GLU A 60 -20.57 -14.81 -28.26
C GLU A 60 -21.49 -13.62 -27.99
N ALA A 61 -22.47 -13.38 -28.85
CA ALA A 61 -23.49 -12.35 -28.64
C ALA A 61 -24.87 -12.91 -28.93
N SER A 62 -25.83 -12.68 -28.05
CA SER A 62 -27.19 -13.18 -28.13
C SER A 62 -28.20 -12.13 -27.67
N LEU A 63 -29.28 -11.98 -28.43
CA LEU A 63 -30.37 -11.08 -28.06
C LEU A 63 -31.28 -11.76 -27.03
N VAL A 64 -31.34 -11.20 -25.83
CA VAL A 64 -32.32 -11.55 -24.80
C VAL A 64 -33.55 -10.65 -24.98
N THR A 65 -34.76 -11.22 -24.90
CA THR A 65 -36.03 -10.49 -25.01
C THR A 65 -37.02 -10.97 -23.96
N ASN A 66 -38.04 -10.15 -23.66
CA ASN A 66 -39.08 -10.43 -22.68
C ASN A 66 -38.56 -10.71 -21.25
N PHE A 67 -37.36 -10.22 -20.91
CA PHE A 67 -36.79 -10.43 -19.58
C PHE A 67 -37.59 -9.61 -18.55
N SER A 68 -38.16 -10.29 -17.55
CA SER A 68 -39.01 -9.66 -16.54
C SER A 68 -38.81 -10.30 -15.16
N GLY A 69 -38.93 -9.51 -14.09
CA GLY A 69 -38.87 -10.02 -12.72
C GLY A 69 -38.68 -8.94 -11.64
N PRO A 70 -38.94 -9.27 -10.37
CA PRO A 70 -38.66 -8.38 -9.25
C PRO A 70 -37.16 -8.43 -8.89
N ILE A 71 -36.54 -7.27 -8.71
CA ILE A 71 -35.16 -7.11 -8.26
C ILE A 71 -35.19 -6.42 -6.87
N PRO A 72 -35.00 -7.17 -5.77
CA PRO A 72 -35.09 -6.64 -4.41
C PRO A 72 -33.95 -5.65 -4.11
N ALA A 73 -34.20 -4.63 -3.28
CA ALA A 73 -33.21 -3.60 -2.93
C ALA A 73 -31.99 -4.20 -2.24
N GLU A 74 -32.22 -5.24 -1.44
CA GLU A 74 -31.25 -6.04 -0.72
C GLU A 74 -30.16 -6.58 -1.67
N TRP A 75 -30.52 -7.00 -2.89
CA TRP A 75 -29.57 -7.57 -3.85
C TRP A 75 -29.01 -6.51 -4.82
N ARG A 76 -29.33 -5.23 -4.61
CA ARG A 76 -28.74 -4.08 -5.31
C ARG A 76 -27.84 -3.21 -4.43
N PHE A 77 -27.78 -3.51 -3.13
CA PHE A 77 -26.98 -2.88 -2.06
C PHE A 77 -27.26 -1.40 -1.79
N SER A 78 -27.17 -0.54 -2.80
CA SER A 78 -27.12 0.93 -2.72
C SER A 78 -28.17 1.64 -3.59
N GLN A 79 -29.05 0.86 -4.23
CA GLN A 79 -30.12 1.27 -5.14
C GLN A 79 -31.48 0.76 -4.63
N PRO A 80 -32.61 1.40 -4.98
CA PRO A 80 -33.94 0.91 -4.62
C PRO A 80 -34.31 -0.38 -5.37
N ALA A 81 -35.28 -1.10 -4.83
CA ALA A 81 -35.91 -2.22 -5.55
C ALA A 81 -36.53 -1.74 -6.87
N VAL A 82 -36.50 -2.59 -7.90
CA VAL A 82 -37.10 -2.31 -9.20
C VAL A 82 -37.78 -3.56 -9.73
N GLU A 83 -38.82 -3.39 -10.54
CA GLU A 83 -39.40 -4.47 -11.33
C GLU A 83 -38.99 -4.26 -12.79
N ILE A 84 -38.26 -5.22 -13.36
CA ILE A 84 -37.89 -5.19 -14.77
C ILE A 84 -39.04 -5.80 -15.59
N HIS A 85 -39.45 -5.12 -16.66
CA HIS A 85 -40.63 -5.48 -17.45
C HIS A 85 -40.28 -5.57 -18.94
N ASN A 86 -40.45 -6.74 -19.54
CA ASN A 86 -40.27 -7.01 -20.98
C ASN A 86 -38.95 -6.50 -21.58
N ALA A 87 -37.90 -6.39 -20.76
CA ALA A 87 -36.64 -5.81 -21.19
C ALA A 87 -35.99 -6.66 -22.28
N SER A 88 -35.34 -5.98 -23.21
CA SER A 88 -34.54 -6.58 -24.27
C SER A 88 -33.13 -6.00 -24.24
N PHE A 89 -32.13 -6.88 -24.31
CA PHE A 89 -30.73 -6.50 -24.23
C PHE A 89 -29.86 -7.48 -25.01
N CYS A 90 -28.77 -6.98 -25.56
CA CYS A 90 -27.72 -7.83 -26.12
C CYS A 90 -26.87 -8.36 -24.96
N ASN A 91 -26.83 -9.68 -24.77
CA ASN A 91 -25.88 -10.34 -23.89
C ASN A 91 -24.65 -10.75 -24.72
N ILE A 92 -23.49 -10.20 -24.39
CA ILE A 92 -22.20 -10.53 -24.99
C ILE A 92 -21.31 -11.18 -23.94
N THR A 93 -20.75 -12.35 -24.24
CA THR A 93 -19.65 -12.95 -23.48
C THR A 93 -18.37 -12.92 -24.32
N VAL A 94 -17.31 -12.34 -23.77
CA VAL A 94 -15.96 -12.35 -24.33
C VAL A 94 -15.07 -13.24 -23.47
N SER A 95 -14.37 -14.18 -24.11
CA SER A 95 -13.41 -15.07 -23.45
C SER A 95 -12.00 -14.76 -23.92
N TYR A 96 -11.05 -14.70 -22.98
CA TYR A 96 -9.63 -14.49 -23.27
C TYR A 96 -8.73 -15.26 -22.28
N THR A 97 -7.43 -15.36 -22.56
CA THR A 97 -6.41 -15.99 -21.71
C THR A 97 -5.14 -15.16 -21.70
N HIS A 98 -4.43 -15.15 -20.57
CA HIS A 98 -3.08 -14.59 -20.47
C HIS A 98 -2.04 -15.66 -20.88
N PRO A 99 -1.17 -15.40 -21.87
CA PRO A 99 -0.21 -16.39 -22.36
C PRO A 99 0.70 -16.94 -21.26
N GLY A 100 0.52 -18.22 -20.93
CA GLY A 100 1.31 -18.93 -19.91
C GLY A 100 0.64 -19.04 -18.53
N HIS A 101 -0.50 -18.38 -18.30
CA HIS A 101 -1.23 -18.48 -17.02
C HIS A 101 -2.14 -19.72 -16.95
N SER A 102 -2.50 -20.29 -18.11
CA SER A 102 -3.41 -21.44 -18.25
C SER A 102 -4.84 -21.17 -17.74
N ASP A 103 -5.27 -19.92 -17.87
CA ASP A 103 -6.57 -19.38 -17.48
C ASP A 103 -7.55 -19.30 -18.67
N VAL A 104 -8.85 -19.11 -18.38
CA VAL A 104 -9.85 -18.66 -19.36
C VAL A 104 -10.78 -17.69 -18.66
N VAL A 105 -10.56 -16.39 -18.82
CA VAL A 105 -11.37 -15.34 -18.23
C VAL A 105 -12.59 -15.06 -19.10
N ASN A 106 -13.78 -15.04 -18.49
CA ASN A 106 -15.02 -14.71 -19.18
C ASN A 106 -15.60 -13.39 -18.67
N VAL A 107 -15.78 -12.42 -19.57
CA VAL A 107 -16.41 -11.12 -19.31
C VAL A 107 -17.80 -11.11 -19.95
N GLU A 108 -18.84 -10.94 -19.14
CA GLU A 108 -20.23 -10.83 -19.61
C GLU A 108 -20.71 -9.38 -19.54
N THR A 109 -21.16 -8.85 -20.68
CA THR A 109 -21.67 -7.49 -20.83
C THR A 109 -23.11 -7.54 -21.33
N TRP A 110 -24.04 -6.85 -20.67
CA TRP A 110 -25.41 -6.69 -21.12
C TRP A 110 -25.64 -5.24 -21.58
N LEU A 111 -26.13 -5.06 -22.80
CA LEU A 111 -26.36 -3.77 -23.46
C LEU A 111 -27.87 -3.60 -23.76
N PRO A 112 -28.61 -2.69 -23.12
CA PRO A 112 -30.02 -2.42 -23.43
C PRO A 112 -30.25 -2.14 -24.92
N THR A 113 -31.23 -2.78 -25.55
CA THR A 113 -31.56 -2.49 -26.97
C THR A 113 -32.28 -1.16 -27.16
N GLU A 114 -32.89 -0.65 -26.09
CA GLU A 114 -33.63 0.60 -26.03
C GLU A 114 -33.26 1.32 -24.73
N ASP A 115 -33.53 2.63 -24.64
CA ASP A 115 -33.39 3.45 -23.42
C ASP A 115 -32.03 3.42 -22.70
N TRP A 116 -30.93 3.09 -23.40
CA TRP A 116 -29.58 3.21 -22.81
C TRP A 116 -29.29 4.67 -22.40
N ASN A 117 -29.08 4.86 -21.10
CA ASN A 117 -28.98 6.17 -20.46
C ASN A 117 -27.61 6.86 -20.65
N GLY A 118 -26.69 6.24 -21.43
CA GLY A 118 -25.35 6.73 -21.70
C GLY A 118 -24.27 6.31 -20.69
N ARG A 119 -24.59 5.46 -19.71
CA ARG A 119 -23.68 5.07 -18.61
C ARG A 119 -23.36 3.57 -18.60
N LEU A 120 -22.25 3.24 -17.97
CA LEU A 120 -21.84 1.89 -17.59
C LEU A 120 -22.00 1.71 -16.07
N GLN A 121 -22.56 0.59 -15.60
CA GLN A 121 -22.53 0.14 -14.21
C GLN A 121 -21.89 -1.26 -14.16
N ALA A 122 -20.64 -1.36 -13.73
CA ALA A 122 -19.99 -2.64 -13.47
C ALA A 122 -20.38 -3.19 -12.09
N VAL A 123 -20.42 -4.52 -12.00
CA VAL A 123 -20.72 -5.24 -10.74
C VAL A 123 -19.56 -6.15 -10.34
N GLY A 124 -19.43 -6.37 -9.02
CA GLY A 124 -18.45 -7.28 -8.42
C GLY A 124 -19.02 -8.66 -8.08
N GLY A 125 -18.22 -9.42 -7.32
CA GLY A 125 -18.56 -10.74 -6.78
C GLY A 125 -18.71 -10.79 -5.26
N GLY A 126 -18.56 -12.00 -4.70
CA GLY A 126 -18.77 -12.30 -3.28
C GLY A 126 -17.95 -13.52 -2.86
N GLY A 127 -17.39 -13.50 -1.64
CA GLY A 127 -16.49 -14.55 -1.16
C GLY A 127 -15.29 -14.76 -2.11
N TRP A 128 -15.03 -16.02 -2.48
CA TRP A 128 -13.94 -16.37 -3.40
C TRP A 128 -14.29 -16.21 -4.90
N ARG A 129 -15.44 -15.61 -5.25
CA ARG A 129 -15.83 -15.33 -6.65
C ARG A 129 -15.68 -13.86 -6.99
N ALA A 130 -15.12 -13.56 -8.16
CA ALA A 130 -14.97 -12.20 -8.68
C ALA A 130 -16.25 -11.63 -9.35
N GLY A 131 -17.24 -12.47 -9.64
CA GLY A 131 -18.52 -12.12 -10.27
C GLY A 131 -19.19 -13.35 -10.89
N ARG A 132 -20.00 -13.14 -11.95
CA ARG A 132 -20.71 -14.19 -12.73
C ARG A 132 -21.53 -15.17 -11.86
N MET A 133 -21.99 -14.71 -10.70
CA MET A 133 -22.82 -15.45 -9.75
C MET A 133 -24.25 -14.87 -9.67
N LEU A 134 -25.17 -15.57 -9.00
CA LEU A 134 -26.58 -15.17 -8.85
C LEU A 134 -26.77 -13.70 -8.43
N LEU A 135 -25.99 -13.23 -7.44
CA LEU A 135 -26.03 -11.84 -6.98
C LEU A 135 -25.57 -10.85 -8.05
N SER A 136 -24.48 -11.16 -8.78
CA SER A 136 -23.99 -10.35 -9.89
C SER A 136 -25.05 -10.22 -10.99
N TYR A 137 -25.64 -11.32 -11.47
CA TYR A 137 -26.68 -11.27 -12.50
C TYR A 137 -27.94 -10.53 -12.04
N THR A 138 -28.32 -10.65 -10.76
CA THR A 138 -29.47 -9.90 -10.23
C THR A 138 -29.18 -8.39 -10.14
N THR A 139 -27.95 -8.02 -9.78
CA THR A 139 -27.50 -6.62 -9.82
C THR A 139 -27.45 -6.09 -11.26
N MET A 140 -26.97 -6.89 -12.23
CA MET A 140 -26.98 -6.56 -13.66
C MET A 140 -28.40 -6.35 -14.20
N ALA A 141 -29.36 -7.21 -13.82
CA ALA A 141 -30.76 -7.03 -14.19
C ALA A 141 -31.34 -5.72 -13.64
N GLY A 142 -30.99 -5.34 -12.40
CA GLY A 142 -31.31 -4.01 -11.86
C GLY A 142 -30.67 -2.87 -12.66
N ALA A 143 -29.41 -2.99 -13.05
CA ALA A 143 -28.72 -1.99 -13.88
C ALA A 143 -29.37 -1.81 -15.26
N ILE A 144 -29.78 -2.91 -15.92
CA ILE A 144 -30.56 -2.84 -17.18
C ILE A 144 -31.90 -2.12 -16.97
N ALA A 145 -32.62 -2.39 -15.87
CA ALA A 145 -33.89 -1.72 -15.56
C ALA A 145 -33.72 -0.20 -15.35
N ASP A 146 -32.59 0.22 -14.79
CA ASP A 146 -32.22 1.64 -14.64
C ASP A 146 -31.63 2.25 -15.94
N GLY A 147 -31.54 1.49 -17.04
CA GLY A 147 -31.07 1.93 -18.35
C GLY A 147 -29.54 1.92 -18.54
N TYR A 148 -28.78 1.30 -17.64
CA TYR A 148 -27.31 1.21 -17.75
C TYR A 148 -26.90 0.05 -18.66
N ALA A 149 -25.78 0.23 -19.38
CA ALA A 149 -24.98 -0.92 -19.83
C ALA A 149 -24.27 -1.52 -18.60
N THR A 150 -24.11 -2.84 -18.52
CA THR A 150 -23.60 -3.49 -17.30
C THR A 150 -22.65 -4.65 -17.58
N VAL A 151 -21.66 -4.87 -16.70
CA VAL A 151 -20.59 -5.88 -16.91
C VAL A 151 -20.17 -6.62 -15.64
N THR A 152 -19.89 -7.92 -15.78
CA THR A 152 -19.30 -8.81 -14.76
C THR A 152 -18.18 -9.68 -15.36
N THR A 153 -17.34 -10.28 -14.51
CA THR A 153 -16.36 -11.32 -14.90
C THR A 153 -16.32 -12.46 -13.89
N ASP A 154 -15.85 -13.65 -14.27
CA ASP A 154 -15.45 -14.72 -13.33
C ASP A 154 -14.00 -14.61 -12.86
N SER A 155 -13.21 -13.73 -13.49
CA SER A 155 -11.76 -13.64 -13.32
C SER A 155 -11.05 -14.99 -13.47
N GLY A 156 -11.41 -15.79 -14.47
CA GLY A 156 -10.70 -17.04 -14.77
C GLY A 156 -10.95 -18.20 -13.79
N LEU A 157 -11.65 -17.94 -12.67
CA LEU A 157 -11.97 -18.95 -11.66
C LEU A 157 -13.26 -19.76 -11.97
N GLY A 158 -13.99 -19.37 -13.01
CA GLY A 158 -15.26 -19.99 -13.41
C GLY A 158 -16.27 -20.07 -12.26
N ASP A 159 -16.66 -21.30 -11.91
CA ASP A 159 -17.66 -21.59 -10.88
C ASP A 159 -17.07 -22.01 -9.51
N ALA A 160 -15.80 -21.74 -9.23
CA ALA A 160 -15.21 -22.01 -7.92
C ALA A 160 -15.99 -21.35 -6.78
N MET A 161 -16.23 -22.08 -5.69
CA MET A 161 -16.89 -21.56 -4.47
C MET A 161 -15.89 -21.27 -3.34
N GLY A 162 -14.75 -21.95 -3.37
CA GLY A 162 -13.62 -21.77 -2.46
C GLY A 162 -12.30 -21.81 -3.22
N PRO A 163 -11.17 -21.71 -2.51
CA PRO A 163 -9.82 -21.78 -3.09
C PRO A 163 -9.37 -23.20 -3.46
N ASP A 164 -10.17 -24.21 -3.14
CA ASP A 164 -9.83 -25.62 -3.22
C ASP A 164 -9.51 -26.12 -4.63
N SER A 165 -10.16 -25.56 -5.65
CA SER A 165 -9.98 -25.96 -7.05
C SER A 165 -8.96 -25.14 -7.83
N TRP A 166 -8.39 -24.06 -7.27
CA TRP A 166 -7.56 -23.12 -8.03
C TRP A 166 -6.36 -22.53 -7.29
N ALA A 167 -6.33 -22.44 -5.96
CA ALA A 167 -5.28 -21.72 -5.23
C ALA A 167 -3.91 -22.41 -5.24
N LEU A 168 -3.85 -23.69 -5.63
CA LEU A 168 -2.62 -24.46 -5.81
C LEU A 168 -2.56 -25.04 -7.23
N ILE A 169 -1.39 -24.98 -7.86
CA ILE A 169 -1.11 -25.69 -9.13
C ILE A 169 -0.80 -27.17 -8.81
N SER A 170 -0.14 -27.41 -7.69
CA SER A 170 0.17 -28.73 -7.12
C SER A 170 0.50 -28.55 -5.63
N PRO A 171 0.54 -29.63 -4.81
CA PRO A 171 0.97 -29.53 -3.42
C PRO A 171 2.33 -28.82 -3.28
N GLY A 172 2.42 -27.88 -2.34
CA GLY A 172 3.55 -26.97 -2.14
C GLY A 172 3.55 -25.72 -3.03
N ASN A 173 2.83 -25.70 -4.15
CA ASN A 173 2.95 -24.69 -5.20
C ASN A 173 1.64 -23.88 -5.37
N SER A 174 1.63 -22.66 -4.84
CA SER A 174 0.51 -21.72 -5.00
C SER A 174 0.33 -21.28 -6.46
N ASN A 175 -0.92 -21.17 -6.88
CA ASN A 175 -1.28 -20.58 -8.17
C ASN A 175 -1.33 -19.06 -8.04
N LEU A 176 -0.16 -18.43 -8.19
CA LEU A 176 -0.05 -16.97 -8.09
C LEU A 176 -0.84 -16.26 -9.18
N TYR A 177 -0.99 -16.84 -10.38
CA TYR A 177 -1.82 -16.25 -11.43
C TYR A 177 -3.29 -16.22 -11.04
N ALA A 178 -3.89 -17.32 -10.55
CA ALA A 178 -5.28 -17.30 -10.11
C ALA A 178 -5.53 -16.41 -8.87
N LEU A 179 -4.54 -16.29 -7.97
CA LEU A 179 -4.58 -15.32 -6.86
C LEU A 179 -4.52 -13.88 -7.36
N GLN A 180 -3.68 -13.64 -8.37
CA GLN A 180 -3.62 -12.39 -9.10
C GLN A 180 -4.98 -12.17 -9.79
N ASP A 181 -5.51 -13.05 -10.63
CA ASP A 181 -6.82 -12.92 -11.28
C ASP A 181 -7.97 -12.53 -10.34
N LEU A 182 -8.11 -13.20 -9.19
CA LEU A 182 -9.10 -12.88 -8.15
C LEU A 182 -8.87 -11.51 -7.49
N GLY A 183 -7.62 -11.25 -7.13
CA GLY A 183 -7.20 -10.09 -6.35
C GLY A 183 -7.09 -8.84 -7.22
N SER A 184 -6.27 -8.96 -8.26
CA SER A 184 -5.89 -8.02 -9.31
C SER A 184 -4.91 -8.66 -10.35
N GLN A 185 -5.39 -9.28 -11.44
CA GLN A 185 -4.69 -9.51 -12.73
C GLN A 185 -5.66 -9.03 -13.80
N THR A 186 -6.86 -9.60 -13.76
CA THR A 186 -8.09 -9.00 -14.30
C THR A 186 -8.36 -7.60 -13.74
N LEU A 187 -7.63 -7.19 -12.68
CA LEU A 187 -7.52 -5.83 -12.19
C LEU A 187 -6.05 -5.32 -11.97
N TYR A 188 -5.04 -5.78 -12.73
CA TYR A 188 -3.67 -5.19 -12.78
C TYR A 188 -3.24 -4.95 -14.23
N ASP A 189 -3.66 -5.84 -15.12
CA ASP A 189 -4.01 -5.49 -16.48
C ASP A 189 -5.45 -4.95 -16.44
N GLU A 190 -5.73 -3.77 -15.87
CA GLU A 190 -7.14 -3.42 -15.53
C GLU A 190 -8.05 -3.03 -16.71
N GLU A 191 -7.53 -3.09 -17.93
CA GLU A 191 -8.35 -2.81 -19.12
C GLU A 191 -9.48 -3.84 -19.33
N PRO A 192 -9.30 -5.17 -19.40
CA PRO A 192 -10.25 -6.07 -20.03
C PRO A 192 -11.70 -5.91 -19.57
N LYS A 193 -12.07 -5.97 -18.29
CA LYS A 193 -13.52 -5.89 -17.95
C LYS A 193 -14.14 -4.55 -18.38
N ALA A 194 -13.48 -3.45 -18.07
CA ALA A 194 -14.04 -2.11 -18.31
C ALA A 194 -13.84 -1.65 -19.77
N VAL A 195 -12.71 -1.97 -20.38
CA VAL A 195 -12.36 -1.62 -21.77
C VAL A 195 -13.02 -2.56 -22.76
N ILE A 196 -13.19 -3.86 -22.47
CA ILE A 196 -14.11 -4.70 -23.25
C ILE A 196 -15.52 -4.09 -23.14
N ALA A 197 -16.02 -3.75 -21.96
CA ALA A 197 -17.33 -3.12 -21.84
C ALA A 197 -17.44 -1.80 -22.63
N LYS A 198 -16.49 -0.87 -22.49
CA LYS A 198 -16.45 0.42 -23.21
C LYS A 198 -16.34 0.22 -24.73
N HIS A 199 -15.48 -0.68 -25.19
CA HIS A 199 -15.33 -1.07 -26.61
C HIS A 199 -16.59 -1.74 -27.18
N LEU A 200 -17.24 -2.63 -26.42
CA LEU A 200 -18.52 -3.23 -26.82
C LEU A 200 -19.64 -2.18 -26.87
N ILE A 201 -19.69 -1.25 -25.91
CA ILE A 201 -20.60 -0.10 -25.90
C ILE A 201 -20.36 0.78 -27.13
N GLU A 202 -19.11 1.10 -27.46
CA GLU A 202 -18.77 1.90 -28.65
C GLU A 202 -19.17 1.18 -29.96
N ASN A 203 -18.81 -0.10 -30.13
CA ASN A 203 -19.23 -0.89 -31.30
C ASN A 203 -20.76 -1.01 -31.42
N TYR A 204 -21.49 -1.03 -30.30
CA TYR A 204 -22.94 -1.22 -30.30
C TYR A 204 -23.73 0.08 -30.50
N TYR A 205 -23.36 1.16 -29.80
CA TYR A 205 -24.10 2.43 -29.81
C TYR A 205 -23.41 3.55 -30.63
N GLY A 206 -22.21 3.30 -31.16
CA GLY A 206 -21.42 4.29 -31.92
C GLY A 206 -20.74 5.36 -31.06
N ARG A 207 -20.65 5.17 -29.74
CA ARG A 207 -19.97 6.05 -28.79
C ARG A 207 -19.67 5.33 -27.46
N GLU A 208 -18.62 5.77 -26.78
CA GLU A 208 -18.30 5.37 -25.40
C GLU A 208 -19.37 5.81 -24.37
N PRO A 209 -19.41 5.20 -23.16
CA PRO A 209 -20.24 5.70 -22.06
C PRO A 209 -19.72 7.06 -21.57
N SER A 210 -20.61 7.99 -21.25
CA SER A 210 -20.24 9.30 -20.71
C SER A 210 -19.77 9.26 -19.26
N TYR A 211 -20.20 8.24 -18.51
CA TYR A 211 -19.78 7.96 -17.13
C TYR A 211 -19.80 6.45 -16.86
N SER A 212 -18.85 5.98 -16.06
CA SER A 212 -18.65 4.59 -15.68
C SER A 212 -18.69 4.44 -14.15
N TYR A 213 -19.56 3.56 -13.66
CA TYR A 213 -19.78 3.33 -12.23
C TYR A 213 -19.44 1.90 -11.81
N TRP A 214 -19.03 1.71 -10.57
CA TRP A 214 -18.91 0.42 -9.91
C TRP A 214 -19.93 0.29 -8.77
N ASN A 215 -20.63 -0.84 -8.68
CA ASN A 215 -21.44 -1.20 -7.51
C ASN A 215 -21.09 -2.62 -7.03
N GLY A 216 -20.48 -2.73 -5.85
CA GLY A 216 -20.09 -4.01 -5.29
C GLY A 216 -19.99 -3.98 -3.76
N CYS A 217 -20.18 -5.15 -3.15
CA CYS A 217 -20.10 -5.33 -1.71
C CYS A 217 -19.27 -6.56 -1.32
N SER A 218 -18.69 -6.60 -0.11
CA SER A 218 -17.84 -7.71 0.36
C SER A 218 -16.59 -7.85 -0.53
N GLN A 219 -16.41 -8.98 -1.23
CA GLN A 219 -15.40 -9.10 -2.29
C GLN A 219 -15.60 -8.06 -3.40
N GLY A 220 -16.84 -7.77 -3.81
CA GLY A 220 -17.15 -6.67 -4.72
C GLY A 220 -16.82 -5.28 -4.16
N GLY A 221 -16.79 -5.14 -2.83
CA GLY A 221 -16.34 -3.91 -2.16
C GLY A 221 -14.81 -3.80 -2.15
N ARG A 222 -14.10 -4.91 -1.91
CA ARG A 222 -12.63 -4.99 -2.05
C ARG A 222 -12.21 -4.72 -3.49
N GLN A 223 -12.84 -5.35 -4.47
CA GLN A 223 -12.63 -5.04 -5.89
C GLN A 223 -12.86 -3.54 -6.15
N GLY A 224 -13.93 -2.95 -5.59
CA GLY A 224 -14.18 -1.51 -5.58
C GLY A 224 -12.98 -0.67 -5.12
N ALA A 225 -12.41 -1.01 -3.97
CA ALA A 225 -11.23 -0.34 -3.42
C ALA A 225 -9.95 -0.58 -4.26
N ALA A 226 -9.77 -1.77 -4.85
CA ALA A 226 -8.64 -2.10 -5.71
C ALA A 226 -8.60 -1.20 -6.96
N LEU A 227 -9.76 -0.97 -7.60
CA LEU A 227 -9.88 -0.07 -8.76
C LEU A 227 -9.45 1.36 -8.37
N ALA A 228 -9.91 1.86 -7.22
CA ALA A 228 -9.52 3.18 -6.74
C ALA A 228 -8.02 3.29 -6.45
N GLN A 229 -7.43 2.29 -5.80
CA GLN A 229 -6.00 2.28 -5.44
C GLN A 229 -5.09 2.21 -6.66
N ARG A 230 -5.42 1.34 -7.63
CA ARG A 230 -4.48 0.93 -8.68
C ARG A 230 -4.84 1.46 -10.08
N TYR A 231 -6.11 1.78 -10.34
CA TYR A 231 -6.65 2.10 -11.68
C TYR A 231 -7.59 3.29 -11.67
N PRO A 232 -7.03 4.46 -11.33
CA PRO A 232 -7.79 5.63 -10.91
C PRO A 232 -8.77 6.19 -11.95
N SER A 233 -8.56 5.91 -13.23
CA SER A 233 -9.28 6.51 -14.36
C SER A 233 -10.36 5.61 -14.98
N ILE A 234 -10.58 4.40 -14.47
CA ILE A 234 -11.45 3.42 -15.14
C ILE A 234 -12.93 3.63 -14.79
N TYR A 235 -13.23 4.04 -13.55
CA TYR A 235 -14.58 4.36 -13.06
C TYR A 235 -14.61 5.76 -12.42
N ASP A 236 -15.54 6.59 -12.86
CA ASP A 236 -15.77 7.93 -12.32
C ASP A 236 -16.41 7.87 -10.92
N GLY A 237 -17.20 6.83 -10.65
CA GLY A 237 -17.90 6.63 -9.38
C GLY A 237 -17.85 5.20 -8.85
N ILE A 238 -17.47 5.00 -7.59
CA ILE A 238 -17.36 3.68 -6.96
C ILE A 238 -18.21 3.59 -5.70
N ILE A 239 -19.13 2.61 -5.64
CA ILE A 239 -19.66 2.06 -4.39
C ILE A 239 -18.81 0.87 -3.97
N ALA A 240 -18.04 1.03 -2.89
CA ALA A 240 -17.24 -0.03 -2.29
C ALA A 240 -17.81 -0.39 -0.92
N ALA A 241 -18.85 -1.24 -0.88
CA ALA A 241 -19.61 -1.56 0.31
C ALA A 241 -19.04 -2.74 1.11
N ALA A 242 -19.14 -2.69 2.45
CA ALA A 242 -18.56 -3.66 3.41
C ALA A 242 -17.25 -4.30 2.91
N PRO A 243 -16.22 -3.52 2.53
CA PRO A 243 -15.16 -4.00 1.64
C PRO A 243 -14.21 -4.96 2.36
N ALA A 244 -13.93 -6.11 1.73
CA ALA A 244 -13.01 -7.13 2.24
C ALA A 244 -11.51 -6.79 2.03
N ILE A 245 -11.13 -5.56 2.37
CA ILE A 245 -9.73 -5.09 2.44
C ILE A 245 -8.98 -5.74 3.62
N ASN A 246 -7.65 -5.79 3.57
CA ASN A 246 -6.82 -6.59 4.48
C ASN A 246 -7.36 -8.04 4.56
N TRP A 247 -7.32 -8.75 3.44
CA TRP A 247 -7.92 -10.09 3.31
C TRP A 247 -7.44 -11.09 4.38
N ALA A 248 -6.16 -11.00 4.75
CA ALA A 248 -5.60 -11.77 5.84
C ALA A 248 -6.31 -11.46 7.17
N GLY A 249 -6.52 -10.18 7.50
CA GLY A 249 -7.25 -9.77 8.70
C GLY A 249 -8.70 -10.21 8.69
N VAL A 250 -9.39 -10.09 7.54
CA VAL A 250 -10.76 -10.60 7.36
C VAL A 250 -10.85 -12.10 7.63
N LEU A 251 -9.91 -12.89 7.08
CA LEU A 251 -9.85 -14.34 7.28
C LEU A 251 -9.61 -14.70 8.75
N ILE A 252 -8.67 -14.04 9.43
CA ILE A 252 -8.38 -14.26 10.86
C ILE A 252 -9.58 -13.89 11.74
N ASN A 253 -10.20 -12.73 11.51
CA ASN A 253 -11.39 -12.31 12.28
C ASN A 253 -12.57 -13.28 12.10
N THR A 254 -12.73 -13.87 10.91
CA THR A 254 -13.78 -14.87 10.62
C THR A 254 -13.58 -16.20 11.35
N ILE A 255 -12.32 -16.58 11.64
CA ILE A 255 -12.00 -17.84 12.33
C ILE A 255 -11.77 -17.66 13.84
N TRP A 256 -11.38 -16.46 14.27
CA TRP A 256 -11.01 -16.14 15.65
C TRP A 256 -11.99 -16.64 16.71
N PRO A 257 -13.32 -16.41 16.64
CA PRO A 257 -14.26 -16.86 17.68
C PRO A 257 -14.21 -18.37 17.94
N ARG A 258 -14.12 -19.17 16.87
CA ARG A 258 -14.05 -20.62 16.95
C ARG A 258 -12.67 -21.11 17.39
N VAL A 259 -11.59 -20.42 16.98
CA VAL A 259 -10.23 -20.72 17.49
C VAL A 259 -10.15 -20.44 18.99
N TYR A 260 -10.71 -19.33 19.48
CA TYR A 260 -10.78 -19.04 20.91
C TYR A 260 -11.52 -20.15 21.68
N MET A 261 -12.72 -20.54 21.23
CA MET A 261 -13.47 -21.65 21.84
C MET A 261 -12.68 -22.96 21.82
N ASP A 262 -12.02 -23.29 20.72
CA ASP A 262 -11.28 -24.56 20.57
C ASP A 262 -9.96 -24.63 21.34
N VAL A 263 -9.30 -23.49 21.58
CA VAL A 263 -8.06 -23.41 22.38
C VAL A 263 -8.37 -23.34 23.88
N THR A 264 -9.47 -22.70 24.26
CA THR A 264 -9.89 -22.57 25.67
C THR A 264 -10.80 -23.71 26.15
N GLU A 265 -11.27 -24.57 25.24
CA GLU A 265 -12.30 -25.60 25.45
C GLU A 265 -13.64 -25.05 25.99
N GLN A 266 -13.93 -23.78 25.69
CA GLN A 266 -15.13 -23.06 26.14
C GLN A 266 -16.20 -23.03 25.04
N TYR A 267 -17.30 -23.75 25.25
CA TYR A 267 -18.40 -23.87 24.30
C TYR A 267 -19.72 -23.46 24.98
N PRO A 268 -20.14 -22.18 24.88
CA PRO A 268 -21.36 -21.69 25.52
C PRO A 268 -22.60 -22.18 24.79
N HIS A 269 -23.75 -22.17 25.46
CA HIS A 269 -25.02 -22.45 24.81
C HIS A 269 -25.46 -21.23 23.96
N PRO A 270 -25.96 -21.39 22.72
CA PRO A 270 -26.24 -20.25 21.82
C PRO A 270 -27.16 -19.17 22.40
N CYS A 271 -28.14 -19.56 23.23
CA CYS A 271 -29.05 -18.61 23.87
C CYS A 271 -28.36 -17.71 24.92
N GLU A 272 -27.22 -18.11 25.49
CA GLU A 272 -26.44 -17.25 26.39
C GLU A 272 -25.77 -16.11 25.60
N LEU A 273 -25.22 -16.42 24.43
CA LEU A 273 -24.64 -15.42 23.52
C LEU A 273 -25.72 -14.47 22.98
N GLN A 274 -26.91 -14.99 22.64
CA GLN A 274 -28.08 -14.16 22.29
C GLN A 274 -28.49 -13.24 23.45
N GLN A 275 -28.52 -13.75 24.68
CA GLN A 275 -28.87 -12.97 25.86
C GLN A 275 -27.83 -11.88 26.15
N LEU A 276 -26.53 -12.18 26.07
CA LEU A 276 -25.46 -11.19 26.22
C LEU A 276 -25.54 -10.10 25.15
N THR A 277 -25.84 -10.48 23.90
CA THR A 277 -26.07 -9.53 22.80
C THR A 277 -27.30 -8.64 23.08
N ALA A 278 -28.39 -9.21 23.60
CA ALA A 278 -29.59 -8.46 23.98
C ALA A 278 -29.36 -7.53 25.19
N LEU A 279 -28.56 -7.95 26.17
CA LEU A 279 -28.16 -7.12 27.31
C LEU A 279 -27.27 -5.95 26.86
N ALA A 280 -26.32 -6.18 25.96
CA ALA A 280 -25.51 -5.12 25.37
C ALA A 280 -26.37 -4.08 24.66
N VAL A 281 -27.32 -4.52 23.82
CA VAL A 281 -28.30 -3.62 23.18
C VAL A 281 -29.12 -2.87 24.22
N SER A 282 -29.67 -3.54 25.23
CA SER A 282 -30.46 -2.89 26.28
C SER A 282 -29.68 -1.84 27.08
N ALA A 283 -28.38 -2.03 27.29
CA ALA A 283 -27.51 -1.09 27.99
C ALA A 283 -27.07 0.09 27.12
N CYS A 284 -26.85 -0.15 25.82
CA CYS A 284 -26.16 0.78 24.93
C CYS A 284 -27.03 1.48 23.88
N ASP A 285 -28.25 1.01 23.61
CA ASP A 285 -29.19 1.59 22.63
C ASP A 285 -29.32 3.11 22.77
N GLY A 286 -29.57 3.58 24.00
CA GLY A 286 -29.73 5.00 24.32
C GLY A 286 -28.51 5.93 24.16
N LEU A 287 -27.32 5.41 23.79
CA LEU A 287 -26.08 6.20 23.79
C LEU A 287 -26.00 7.21 22.63
N ASP A 288 -26.70 6.97 21.53
CA ASP A 288 -26.75 7.91 20.40
C ASP A 288 -27.85 9.00 20.54
N GLY A 289 -28.66 8.90 21.60
CA GLY A 289 -29.78 9.77 21.90
C GLY A 289 -31.16 9.29 21.43
N VAL A 290 -31.23 8.15 20.73
CA VAL A 290 -32.46 7.48 20.28
C VAL A 290 -32.61 6.14 21.03
N LYS A 291 -33.80 5.55 20.98
CA LYS A 291 -34.04 4.17 21.39
C LYS A 291 -34.77 3.45 20.27
N ASP A 292 -34.01 2.81 19.40
CA ASP A 292 -34.47 2.07 18.22
C ASP A 292 -34.01 0.61 18.21
N GLY A 293 -33.41 0.15 19.33
CA GLY A 293 -32.93 -1.21 19.51
C GLY A 293 -31.61 -1.47 18.79
N LEU A 294 -30.85 -0.45 18.43
CA LEU A 294 -29.55 -0.53 17.75
C LEU A 294 -28.48 0.20 18.55
N ILE A 295 -27.23 -0.25 18.45
CA ILE A 295 -26.08 0.43 19.06
C ILE A 295 -25.38 1.25 17.98
N ALA A 296 -25.77 2.51 17.79
CA ALA A 296 -25.11 3.36 16.79
C ALA A 296 -23.75 3.92 17.27
N ASP A 297 -23.52 4.03 18.59
CA ASP A 297 -22.24 4.44 19.19
C ASP A 297 -21.54 3.26 19.89
N THR A 298 -20.91 2.40 19.09
CA THR A 298 -20.24 1.18 19.60
C THR A 298 -19.04 1.48 20.47
N ILE A 299 -18.31 2.56 20.18
CA ILE A 299 -17.15 3.00 20.96
C ILE A 299 -17.60 3.35 22.38
N ALA A 300 -18.67 4.14 22.52
CA ALA A 300 -19.26 4.43 23.83
C ALA A 300 -19.74 3.14 24.53
N CYS A 301 -20.39 2.23 23.80
CA CYS A 301 -20.86 0.96 24.37
C CYS A 301 -19.73 0.10 24.97
N LYS A 302 -18.61 -0.06 24.24
CA LYS A 302 -17.43 -0.82 24.72
C LYS A 302 -16.82 -0.27 26.01
N THR A 303 -17.11 0.99 26.38
CA THR A 303 -16.62 1.58 27.64
C THR A 303 -17.54 1.35 28.86
N ILE A 304 -18.79 0.92 28.65
CA ILE A 304 -19.78 0.79 29.74
C ILE A 304 -20.36 -0.62 29.90
N PHE A 305 -20.21 -1.49 28.89
CA PHE A 305 -20.74 -2.85 28.92
C PHE A 305 -19.61 -3.88 29.03
N ASP A 306 -19.59 -4.58 30.17
CA ASP A 306 -18.72 -5.74 30.42
C ASP A 306 -19.61 -7.01 30.49
N PRO A 307 -19.42 -8.02 29.62
CA PRO A 307 -20.19 -9.27 29.71
C PRO A 307 -19.94 -10.06 30.99
N HIS A 308 -18.76 -9.93 31.63
CA HIS A 308 -18.44 -10.66 32.86
C HIS A 308 -19.27 -10.17 34.06
N ALA A 309 -19.70 -8.91 34.06
CA ALA A 309 -20.60 -8.35 35.06
C ALA A 309 -21.99 -9.03 35.11
N TYR A 310 -22.38 -9.76 34.04
CA TYR A 310 -23.67 -10.44 33.95
C TYR A 310 -23.62 -11.94 34.27
N VAL A 311 -22.45 -12.51 34.59
CA VAL A 311 -22.32 -13.94 34.94
C VAL A 311 -23.20 -14.27 36.15
N GLY A 312 -23.96 -15.36 36.04
CA GLY A 312 -24.94 -15.79 37.04
C GLY A 312 -26.34 -15.16 36.90
N THR A 313 -26.53 -14.18 35.99
CA THR A 313 -27.86 -13.61 35.71
C THR A 313 -28.77 -14.66 35.09
N GLU A 314 -29.95 -14.84 35.67
CA GLU A 314 -30.98 -15.76 35.19
C GLU A 314 -31.76 -15.18 34.00
N PHE A 315 -32.00 -16.01 32.97
CA PHE A 315 -32.78 -15.67 31.78
C PHE A 315 -33.52 -16.89 31.24
N ASN A 316 -34.63 -16.67 30.51
CA ASN A 316 -35.34 -17.77 29.84
C ASN A 316 -34.69 -18.07 28.47
N CYS A 317 -34.13 -19.26 28.30
CA CYS A 317 -33.48 -19.69 27.06
C CYS A 317 -34.53 -20.12 26.02
N PRO A 318 -34.74 -19.38 24.90
CA PRO A 318 -35.82 -19.68 23.96
C PRO A 318 -35.69 -21.04 23.26
N LEU A 319 -34.46 -21.54 23.12
CA LEU A 319 -34.15 -22.81 22.47
C LEU A 319 -34.52 -24.04 23.31
N THR A 320 -34.54 -23.91 24.64
CA THR A 320 -34.84 -25.02 25.57
C THR A 320 -36.16 -24.84 26.31
N GLY A 321 -36.74 -23.63 26.28
CA GLY A 321 -37.95 -23.28 27.03
C GLY A 321 -37.77 -23.30 28.55
N LYS A 322 -36.52 -23.24 29.03
CA LYS A 322 -36.14 -23.35 30.44
C LYS A 322 -35.35 -22.12 30.88
N SER A 323 -35.43 -21.81 32.17
CA SER A 323 -34.52 -20.85 32.80
C SER A 323 -33.08 -21.38 32.77
N ALA A 324 -32.15 -20.49 32.50
CA ALA A 324 -30.71 -20.72 32.47
C ALA A 324 -29.98 -19.50 33.05
N ASN A 325 -28.75 -19.68 33.50
CA ASN A 325 -27.91 -18.57 33.97
C ASN A 325 -26.79 -18.33 32.97
N ILE A 326 -26.41 -17.06 32.76
CA ILE A 326 -25.24 -16.70 31.95
C ILE A 326 -23.99 -17.30 32.60
N SER A 327 -23.29 -18.18 31.89
CA SER A 327 -22.04 -18.78 32.33
C SER A 327 -20.84 -17.85 32.15
N TYR A 328 -19.77 -18.11 32.90
CA TYR A 328 -18.47 -17.49 32.65
C TYR A 328 -17.98 -17.75 31.22
N THR A 329 -18.22 -18.97 30.71
CA THR A 329 -17.90 -19.39 29.34
C THR A 329 -18.58 -18.52 28.28
N ALA A 330 -19.87 -18.20 28.44
CA ALA A 330 -20.55 -17.30 27.51
C ALA A 330 -19.99 -15.87 27.58
N ALA A 331 -19.70 -15.36 28.78
CA ALA A 331 -19.13 -14.03 28.97
C ALA A 331 -17.73 -13.90 28.34
N ALA A 332 -16.84 -14.87 28.59
CA ALA A 332 -15.48 -14.89 28.07
C ALA A 332 -15.42 -15.01 26.55
N VAL A 333 -16.28 -15.86 25.95
CA VAL A 333 -16.39 -15.98 24.49
C VAL A 333 -16.96 -14.68 23.90
N ALA A 334 -17.97 -14.07 24.51
CA ALA A 334 -18.52 -12.80 24.02
C ALA A 334 -17.49 -11.65 24.07
N ASP A 335 -16.73 -11.54 25.16
CA ASP A 335 -15.65 -10.56 25.30
C ASP A 335 -14.58 -10.74 24.21
N ALA A 336 -14.07 -11.97 24.04
CA ALA A 336 -13.10 -12.29 23.00
C ALA A 336 -13.61 -12.00 21.58
N MET A 337 -14.90 -12.14 21.32
CA MET A 337 -15.51 -11.81 20.03
C MET A 337 -15.63 -10.31 19.76
N TRP A 338 -15.94 -9.50 20.78
CA TRP A 338 -16.09 -8.05 20.64
C TRP A 338 -14.77 -7.28 20.73
N THR A 339 -13.78 -7.81 21.43
CA THR A 339 -12.41 -7.26 21.50
C THR A 339 -11.64 -7.61 20.23
N GLY A 340 -11.60 -8.90 19.86
CA GLY A 340 -10.93 -9.41 18.67
C GLY A 340 -9.69 -10.26 18.98
N PRO A 341 -8.87 -10.58 17.96
CA PRO A 341 -7.69 -11.39 18.14
C PRO A 341 -6.65 -10.74 19.06
N PHE A 342 -6.09 -11.53 19.97
CA PHE A 342 -4.92 -11.19 20.79
C PHE A 342 -3.76 -12.15 20.49
N THR A 343 -2.52 -11.72 20.74
CA THR A 343 -1.28 -12.50 20.54
C THR A 343 -1.23 -13.70 21.49
N ALA A 344 -0.33 -14.66 21.24
CA ALA A 344 -0.16 -15.79 22.17
C ALA A 344 0.23 -15.35 23.61
N GLU A 345 0.79 -14.16 23.74
CA GLU A 345 1.21 -13.51 24.99
C GLU A 345 0.09 -12.67 25.64
N GLY A 346 -1.09 -12.54 25.00
CA GLY A 346 -2.28 -11.87 25.54
C GLY A 346 -2.41 -10.39 25.19
N GLU A 347 -1.62 -9.88 24.25
CA GLU A 347 -1.66 -8.48 23.82
C GLU A 347 -2.69 -8.29 22.69
N SER A 348 -3.50 -7.22 22.73
CA SER A 348 -4.46 -6.92 21.66
C SER A 348 -3.74 -6.73 20.32
N THR A 349 -4.17 -7.43 19.27
CA THR A 349 -3.63 -7.19 17.93
C THR A 349 -4.24 -5.91 17.31
N TYR A 350 -3.74 -5.53 16.14
CA TYR A 350 -4.33 -4.50 15.28
C TYR A 350 -5.53 -5.01 14.45
N LEU A 351 -5.99 -6.23 14.71
CA LEU A 351 -7.23 -6.78 14.15
C LEU A 351 -8.39 -6.55 15.11
N TYR A 352 -9.60 -6.39 14.56
CA TYR A 352 -10.76 -5.91 15.30
C TYR A 352 -11.79 -7.02 15.52
N GLY A 353 -12.32 -7.10 16.74
CA GLY A 353 -13.51 -7.89 17.03
C GLY A 353 -14.77 -7.36 16.34
N LEU A 354 -15.83 -8.15 16.40
CA LEU A 354 -17.17 -7.74 15.94
C LEU A 354 -17.67 -6.53 16.74
N GLU A 355 -18.58 -5.74 16.17
CA GLU A 355 -19.17 -4.62 16.91
C GLU A 355 -20.12 -5.10 18.01
N MET A 356 -20.19 -4.30 19.09
CA MET A 356 -21.10 -4.55 20.21
C MET A 356 -22.53 -4.66 19.72
N GLY A 357 -23.20 -5.79 19.98
CA GLY A 357 -24.57 -6.04 19.55
C GLY A 357 -24.72 -6.76 18.21
N THR A 358 -23.65 -7.07 17.48
CA THR A 358 -23.68 -8.07 16.38
C THR A 358 -24.05 -9.46 16.92
N ASP A 359 -24.77 -10.27 16.14
CA ASP A 359 -25.13 -11.65 16.52
C ASP A 359 -23.89 -12.54 16.64
N LEU A 360 -23.54 -12.85 17.89
CA LEU A 360 -22.40 -13.69 18.23
C LEU A 360 -22.61 -15.18 17.90
N VAL A 361 -23.85 -15.66 17.76
CA VAL A 361 -24.10 -17.09 17.45
C VAL A 361 -23.58 -17.45 16.07
N PHE A 362 -23.61 -16.53 15.12
CA PHE A 362 -23.09 -16.78 13.76
C PHE A 362 -21.57 -17.04 13.76
N GLY A 363 -20.81 -16.32 14.59
CA GLY A 363 -19.36 -16.47 14.70
C GLY A 363 -18.93 -17.63 15.62
N ALA A 364 -19.59 -17.79 16.76
CA ALA A 364 -19.31 -18.81 17.78
C ALA A 364 -20.34 -19.95 17.76
N GLN A 365 -20.42 -20.65 16.63
CA GLN A 365 -21.36 -21.75 16.44
C GLN A 365 -21.00 -22.98 17.30
N THR A 366 -21.98 -23.48 18.05
CA THR A 366 -21.88 -24.69 18.88
C THR A 366 -23.03 -25.65 18.60
N SER A 367 -22.75 -26.95 18.60
CA SER A 367 -23.76 -28.02 18.67
C SER A 367 -23.91 -28.48 20.12
N CYS A 368 -25.14 -28.59 20.62
CA CYS A 368 -25.44 -28.93 22.02
C CYS A 368 -26.38 -30.14 22.12
N THR A 369 -26.14 -31.01 23.10
CA THR A 369 -27.02 -32.16 23.41
C THR A 369 -28.19 -31.75 24.31
N GLU A 370 -29.22 -32.61 24.43
CA GLU A 370 -30.37 -32.38 25.33
C GLU A 370 -29.96 -32.25 26.81
N ASP A 371 -28.84 -32.87 27.20
CA ASP A 371 -28.23 -32.74 28.54
C ASP A 371 -27.51 -31.39 28.78
N GLY A 372 -27.52 -30.49 27.79
CA GLY A 372 -26.91 -29.16 27.87
C GLY A 372 -25.40 -29.12 27.61
N LYS A 373 -24.78 -30.22 27.17
CA LYS A 373 -23.35 -30.24 26.82
C LYS A 373 -23.15 -29.73 25.38
N CYS A 374 -22.42 -28.64 25.23
CA CYS A 374 -22.09 -28.04 23.94
C CYS A 374 -20.65 -28.39 23.47
N THR A 375 -20.45 -28.36 22.16
CA THR A 375 -19.17 -28.53 21.46
C THR A 375 -19.12 -27.60 20.24
N GLY A 376 -17.96 -27.03 19.93
CA GLY A 376 -17.78 -26.15 18.77
C GLY A 376 -18.07 -26.85 17.43
N VAL A 377 -18.67 -26.11 16.49
CA VAL A 377 -18.85 -26.58 15.11
C VAL A 377 -17.50 -26.52 14.38
N PRO A 378 -17.07 -27.58 13.65
CA PRO A 378 -15.76 -27.63 12.99
C PRO A 378 -15.49 -26.41 12.10
N ASN A 379 -14.37 -25.73 12.34
CA ASN A 379 -14.00 -24.51 11.66
C ASN A 379 -13.31 -24.79 10.30
N ALA A 380 -14.11 -25.07 9.26
CA ALA A 380 -13.60 -25.34 7.91
C ALA A 380 -12.73 -24.22 7.31
N ALA A 381 -12.86 -22.97 7.79
CA ALA A 381 -12.01 -21.87 7.33
C ALA A 381 -10.57 -21.94 7.89
N VAL A 382 -10.34 -22.62 9.03
CA VAL A 382 -8.99 -23.01 9.48
C VAL A 382 -8.38 -24.03 8.51
N THR A 383 -9.17 -24.99 8.04
CA THR A 383 -8.75 -25.94 7.02
C THR A 383 -8.38 -25.23 5.72
N VAL A 384 -9.18 -24.25 5.28
CA VAL A 384 -8.88 -23.45 4.09
C VAL A 384 -7.56 -22.68 4.23
N LEU A 385 -7.36 -21.98 5.35
CA LEU A 385 -6.13 -21.24 5.64
C LEU A 385 -4.91 -22.17 5.60
N LEU A 386 -4.97 -23.30 6.31
CA LEU A 386 -3.82 -24.20 6.46
C LEU A 386 -3.56 -25.05 5.21
N ALA A 387 -4.60 -25.57 4.54
CA ALA A 387 -4.44 -26.43 3.37
C ALA A 387 -3.99 -25.65 2.11
N TYR A 388 -4.51 -24.45 1.87
CA TYR A 388 -4.30 -23.76 0.58
C TYR A 388 -3.33 -22.57 0.63
N PHE A 389 -3.11 -21.95 1.80
CA PHE A 389 -2.27 -20.75 1.92
C PHE A 389 -1.00 -20.98 2.74
N ILE A 390 -1.10 -21.64 3.90
CA ILE A 390 0.05 -21.81 4.82
C ILE A 390 0.83 -23.09 4.53
N GLY A 391 0.20 -24.25 4.68
CA GLY A 391 0.81 -25.56 4.46
C GLY A 391 0.84 -26.01 3.00
N LYS A 392 -0.07 -25.46 2.16
CA LYS A 392 -0.14 -25.72 0.71
C LYS A 392 -0.29 -27.21 0.35
N ASP A 393 -0.94 -27.98 1.22
CA ASP A 393 -1.22 -29.39 1.05
C ASP A 393 -2.73 -29.66 1.23
N PRO A 394 -3.45 -30.02 0.15
CA PRO A 394 -4.87 -30.39 0.21
C PRO A 394 -5.19 -31.58 1.13
N ALA A 395 -4.21 -32.36 1.57
CA ALA A 395 -4.43 -33.44 2.55
C ALA A 395 -4.62 -32.91 4.00
N ILE A 396 -4.32 -31.64 4.25
CA ILE A 396 -4.55 -31.01 5.56
C ILE A 396 -6.07 -30.86 5.78
N THR A 397 -6.59 -31.61 6.75
CA THR A 397 -8.02 -31.65 7.13
C THR A 397 -8.29 -31.10 8.53
N THR A 398 -7.29 -30.55 9.22
CA THR A 398 -7.49 -29.98 10.56
C THR A 398 -8.41 -28.76 10.53
N THR A 399 -9.25 -28.65 11.55
CA THR A 399 -10.12 -27.50 11.81
C THR A 399 -9.71 -26.73 13.07
N LYS A 400 -8.65 -27.19 13.76
CA LYS A 400 -8.09 -26.59 14.98
C LYS A 400 -6.67 -26.09 14.75
N ILE A 401 -6.33 -25.01 15.45
CA ILE A 401 -5.06 -24.27 15.40
C ILE A 401 -4.85 -23.55 16.74
N SER A 402 -3.62 -23.43 17.23
CA SER A 402 -3.34 -22.62 18.44
C SER A 402 -3.25 -21.12 18.15
N PHE A 403 -3.36 -20.26 19.16
CA PHE A 403 -3.18 -18.80 19.00
C PHE A 403 -1.84 -18.45 18.34
N LYS A 404 -0.74 -19.11 18.75
CA LYS A 404 0.60 -18.87 18.19
C LYS A 404 0.73 -19.32 16.73
N GLU A 405 0.01 -20.36 16.33
CA GLU A 405 -0.03 -20.78 14.92
C GLU A 405 -0.95 -19.88 14.09
N LEU A 406 -2.05 -19.38 14.66
CA LEU A 406 -2.94 -18.41 14.03
C LEU A 406 -2.21 -17.08 13.73
N GLU A 407 -1.46 -16.57 14.70
CA GLU A 407 -0.62 -15.37 14.58
C GLU A 407 0.46 -15.55 13.49
N ARG A 408 1.18 -16.68 13.50
CA ARG A 408 2.15 -17.02 12.44
C ARG A 408 1.49 -17.15 11.06
N ALA A 409 0.33 -17.80 10.99
CA ALA A 409 -0.43 -17.94 9.76
C ALA A 409 -0.86 -16.58 9.22
N TYR A 410 -1.27 -15.65 10.08
CA TYR A 410 -1.61 -14.28 9.70
C TYR A 410 -0.43 -13.54 9.06
N HIS A 411 0.72 -13.47 9.74
CA HIS A 411 1.92 -12.83 9.21
C HIS A 411 2.43 -13.50 7.93
N SER A 412 2.40 -14.84 7.88
CA SER A 412 2.81 -15.62 6.71
C SER A 412 1.85 -15.43 5.51
N PHE A 413 0.55 -15.22 5.76
CA PHE A 413 -0.40 -14.87 4.70
C PHE A 413 -0.12 -13.48 4.15
N ARG A 414 -0.01 -12.45 5.02
CA ARG A 414 0.33 -11.07 4.64
C ARG A 414 1.57 -11.04 3.73
N GLN A 415 2.67 -11.59 4.24
CA GLN A 415 3.97 -11.64 3.54
C GLN A 415 3.93 -12.28 2.14
N GLN A 416 3.10 -13.31 1.94
CA GLN A 416 3.03 -14.04 0.67
C GLN A 416 1.97 -13.50 -0.30
N TYR A 417 0.89 -12.89 0.21
CA TYR A 417 -0.33 -12.68 -0.57
C TYR A 417 -0.87 -11.26 -0.60
N ASP A 418 -0.32 -10.30 0.16
CA ASP A 418 -0.84 -8.92 0.19
C ASP A 418 -0.75 -8.20 -1.15
N ALA A 419 0.30 -8.44 -1.95
CA ALA A 419 0.42 -7.88 -3.29
C ALA A 419 -0.82 -8.19 -4.16
N TYR A 420 -1.41 -9.37 -3.96
CA TYR A 420 -2.59 -9.85 -4.68
C TYR A 420 -3.90 -9.47 -3.98
N LEU A 421 -4.01 -9.74 -2.66
CA LEU A 421 -5.29 -9.71 -1.94
C LEU A 421 -5.41 -8.60 -0.88
N GLY A 422 -4.31 -7.93 -0.49
CA GLY A 422 -4.28 -6.97 0.62
C GLY A 422 -5.30 -5.83 0.45
N THR A 423 -5.17 -5.09 -0.65
CA THR A 423 -6.11 -4.01 -1.05
C THR A 423 -6.32 -2.93 0.03
N ASP A 424 -5.27 -2.63 0.78
CA ASP A 424 -5.28 -1.75 1.95
C ASP A 424 -4.32 -0.56 1.79
N ASP A 425 -4.00 -0.17 0.54
CA ASP A 425 -3.16 1.01 0.23
C ASP A 425 -3.94 2.32 0.49
N PRO A 426 -3.47 3.21 1.38
CA PRO A 426 -4.15 4.47 1.68
C PRO A 426 -3.88 5.59 0.66
N ASP A 427 -2.92 5.46 -0.27
CA ASP A 427 -2.70 6.48 -1.29
C ASP A 427 -3.75 6.40 -2.41
N LEU A 428 -4.74 7.30 -2.34
CA LEU A 428 -5.75 7.48 -3.39
C LEU A 428 -5.52 8.76 -4.20
N SER A 429 -4.32 9.35 -4.15
CA SER A 429 -3.98 10.60 -4.83
C SER A 429 -4.26 10.53 -6.33
N SER A 430 -3.94 9.39 -6.96
CA SER A 430 -4.16 9.18 -8.38
C SER A 430 -5.66 9.14 -8.73
N PHE A 431 -6.50 8.52 -7.89
CA PHE A 431 -7.96 8.44 -8.08
C PHE A 431 -8.62 9.82 -7.97
N ARG A 432 -8.21 10.61 -6.97
CA ARG A 432 -8.58 12.03 -6.90
C ARG A 432 -8.17 12.79 -8.15
N ASN A 433 -6.93 12.61 -8.62
CA ASN A 433 -6.40 13.35 -9.77
C ASN A 433 -7.09 12.98 -11.08
N ALA A 434 -7.61 11.75 -11.20
CA ALA A 434 -8.51 11.34 -12.27
C ALA A 434 -9.95 11.89 -12.14
N GLY A 435 -10.28 12.54 -11.01
CA GLY A 435 -11.60 13.12 -10.73
C GLY A 435 -12.60 12.17 -10.06
N GLY A 436 -12.22 10.90 -9.85
CA GLY A 436 -13.09 9.84 -9.34
C GLY A 436 -13.70 10.14 -7.97
N LYS A 437 -14.88 9.58 -7.71
CA LYS A 437 -15.60 9.67 -6.42
C LYS A 437 -15.89 8.28 -5.87
N MET A 438 -15.68 8.10 -4.57
CA MET A 438 -15.94 6.84 -3.88
C MET A 438 -16.85 7.05 -2.68
N ILE A 439 -17.87 6.21 -2.57
CA ILE A 439 -18.67 6.04 -1.35
C ILE A 439 -18.47 4.62 -0.85
N THR A 440 -18.00 4.49 0.38
CA THR A 440 -18.02 3.23 1.13
C THR A 440 -19.11 3.32 2.17
N PHE A 441 -19.82 2.22 2.38
CA PHE A 441 -20.70 2.05 3.53
C PHE A 441 -20.50 0.68 4.16
N HIS A 442 -20.76 0.58 5.45
CA HIS A 442 -20.62 -0.67 6.20
C HIS A 442 -21.74 -0.76 7.23
N GLY A 443 -22.29 -1.97 7.42
CA GLY A 443 -23.20 -2.28 8.51
C GLY A 443 -22.61 -1.98 9.88
N LEU A 444 -23.45 -1.53 10.80
CA LEU A 444 -23.15 -1.35 12.22
C LEU A 444 -23.85 -2.47 13.05
N PRO A 445 -23.94 -2.43 14.39
CA PRO A 445 -24.47 -3.52 15.21
C PRO A 445 -25.79 -4.17 14.81
N LYS A 446 -25.92 -5.42 15.30
CA LYS A 446 -26.90 -6.47 14.95
C LYS A 446 -26.74 -7.08 13.56
N ALA A 447 -25.74 -6.68 12.77
CA ALA A 447 -25.95 -6.69 11.34
C ALA A 447 -24.80 -7.24 10.47
N ASP A 448 -23.54 -6.80 10.60
CA ASP A 448 -22.41 -7.48 9.92
C ASP A 448 -21.68 -8.46 10.87
N PRO A 449 -21.91 -9.79 10.76
CA PRO A 449 -21.18 -10.81 11.51
C PRO A 449 -19.99 -11.41 10.73
N THR A 450 -19.65 -10.85 9.56
CA THR A 450 -18.67 -11.43 8.62
C THR A 450 -17.40 -10.59 8.58
N ILE A 451 -17.52 -9.28 8.37
CA ILE A 451 -16.39 -8.36 8.27
C ILE A 451 -16.52 -7.32 9.38
N PRO A 452 -15.54 -7.18 10.29
CA PRO A 452 -15.57 -6.13 11.30
C PRO A 452 -15.60 -4.73 10.66
N PRO A 453 -16.63 -3.90 10.93
CA PRO A 453 -16.76 -2.54 10.38
C PRO A 453 -15.56 -1.63 10.69
N ASN A 454 -14.89 -1.87 11.84
CA ASN A 454 -13.65 -1.20 12.20
C ASN A 454 -12.52 -1.38 11.18
N ASN A 455 -12.47 -2.50 10.44
CA ASN A 455 -11.50 -2.68 9.35
C ASN A 455 -11.65 -1.59 8.27
N THR A 456 -12.89 -1.30 7.89
CA THR A 456 -13.21 -0.23 6.94
C THR A 456 -13.03 1.17 7.54
N LEU A 457 -13.42 1.38 8.80
CA LEU A 457 -13.23 2.66 9.47
C LEU A 457 -11.75 3.04 9.59
N ASN A 458 -10.86 2.07 9.88
CA ASN A 458 -9.45 2.36 10.04
C ASN A 458 -8.76 2.60 8.69
N TYR A 459 -9.09 1.82 7.64
CA TYR A 459 -8.68 2.19 6.28
C TYR A 459 -9.14 3.59 5.86
N TYR A 460 -10.38 3.98 6.19
CA TYR A 460 -10.85 5.35 5.94
C TYR A 460 -9.98 6.39 6.66
N LYS A 461 -9.65 6.17 7.94
CA LYS A 461 -8.73 7.05 8.69
C LYS A 461 -7.33 7.07 8.09
N ASP A 462 -6.81 5.95 7.61
CA ASP A 462 -5.47 5.87 7.03
C ASP A 462 -5.39 6.68 5.72
N VAL A 463 -6.44 6.64 4.88
CA VAL A 463 -6.57 7.55 3.73
C VAL A 463 -6.68 9.02 4.18
N LEU A 464 -7.48 9.34 5.21
CA LEU A 464 -7.55 10.72 5.75
C LEU A 464 -6.20 11.21 6.30
N ASN A 465 -5.42 10.32 6.91
CA ASN A 465 -4.10 10.62 7.48
C ASN A 465 -3.02 10.77 6.39
N HIS A 466 -3.19 10.06 5.27
CA HIS A 466 -2.32 10.19 4.10
C HIS A 466 -2.63 11.47 3.30
N GLN A 467 -3.89 11.89 3.27
CA GLN A 467 -4.38 12.92 2.37
C GLN A 467 -5.49 13.79 2.99
N ASP A 468 -5.15 15.04 3.33
CA ASP A 468 -6.05 16.00 4.00
C ASP A 468 -7.38 16.24 3.25
N ASP A 469 -7.35 16.24 1.91
CA ASP A 469 -8.52 16.47 1.05
C ASP A 469 -9.24 15.19 0.60
N ALA A 470 -8.93 14.05 1.23
CA ALA A 470 -9.61 12.77 1.02
C ALA A 470 -11.14 12.88 1.06
N GLN A 471 -11.70 13.75 1.89
CA GLN A 471 -13.15 13.95 2.00
C GLN A 471 -13.80 14.54 0.74
N ASP A 472 -13.05 15.20 -0.14
CA ASP A 472 -13.57 15.83 -1.37
C ASP A 472 -13.75 14.81 -2.52
N PHE A 473 -13.36 13.56 -2.29
CA PHE A 473 -13.58 12.46 -3.22
C PHE A 473 -13.94 11.11 -2.58
N TYR A 474 -13.70 10.90 -1.28
CA TYR A 474 -14.01 9.66 -0.57
C TYR A 474 -14.85 9.90 0.69
N ARG A 475 -16.05 9.30 0.74
CA ARG A 475 -16.97 9.36 1.91
C ARG A 475 -17.25 7.97 2.47
N TYR A 476 -17.12 7.81 3.78
CA TYR A 476 -17.51 6.60 4.50
C TYR A 476 -18.81 6.81 5.30
N PHE A 477 -19.82 5.97 5.06
CA PHE A 477 -21.10 5.96 5.77
C PHE A 477 -21.23 4.70 6.66
N PRO A 478 -21.11 4.82 7.99
CA PRO A 478 -21.51 3.75 8.90
C PRO A 478 -23.06 3.67 8.96
N VAL A 479 -23.63 2.47 8.86
CA VAL A 479 -25.09 2.27 8.67
C VAL A 479 -25.69 1.40 9.79
N PRO A 480 -26.36 2.00 10.79
CA PRO A 480 -27.07 1.25 11.83
C PRO A 480 -28.04 0.21 11.25
N GLY A 481 -28.05 -1.00 11.82
CA GLY A 481 -29.01 -2.06 11.52
C GLY A 481 -28.84 -2.81 10.19
N LEU A 482 -28.02 -2.29 9.24
CA LEU A 482 -27.74 -2.88 7.93
C LEU A 482 -26.85 -4.11 8.01
N GLY A 483 -27.32 -5.25 7.49
CA GLY A 483 -26.60 -6.53 7.52
C GLY A 483 -25.25 -6.56 6.77
N HIS A 484 -24.56 -7.71 6.74
CA HIS A 484 -23.45 -7.91 5.79
C HIS A 484 -23.99 -7.71 4.37
N CYS A 485 -23.62 -6.58 3.77
CA CYS A 485 -24.13 -6.04 2.49
C CYS A 485 -25.63 -5.68 2.43
N TRP A 486 -26.53 -6.44 3.07
CA TRP A 486 -27.97 -6.19 3.01
C TRP A 486 -28.76 -6.70 4.21
N GLY A 487 -30.00 -6.23 4.32
CA GLY A 487 -30.94 -6.70 5.34
C GLY A 487 -30.48 -6.30 6.74
N GLY A 488 -30.44 -7.26 7.67
CA GLY A 488 -30.22 -7.03 9.09
C GLY A 488 -31.52 -6.69 9.85
N PRO A 489 -31.63 -7.04 11.14
CA PRO A 489 -32.88 -6.94 11.89
C PRO A 489 -33.28 -5.50 12.24
N GLY A 490 -32.36 -4.55 12.09
CA GLY A 490 -32.61 -3.14 12.37
C GLY A 490 -33.20 -2.36 11.20
N GLY A 491 -33.40 -2.95 10.02
CA GLY A 491 -33.47 -2.16 8.79
C GLY A 491 -32.16 -1.39 8.55
N GLY A 492 -32.00 -0.75 7.40
CA GLY A 492 -30.73 -0.07 7.12
C GLY A 492 -30.34 0.08 5.66
N GLN A 493 -31.04 -0.55 4.70
CA GLN A 493 -30.60 -0.55 3.31
C GLN A 493 -30.42 0.88 2.75
N PRO A 494 -29.20 1.31 2.38
CA PRO A 494 -28.91 2.71 2.07
C PRO A 494 -29.17 3.00 0.58
N ILE A 495 -30.43 2.77 0.16
CA ILE A 495 -30.91 2.73 -1.23
C ILE A 495 -30.76 4.03 -2.04
N ALA A 496 -30.33 5.13 -1.39
CA ALA A 496 -30.09 6.41 -2.04
C ALA A 496 -28.62 6.66 -2.39
N LEU A 497 -27.67 5.88 -1.83
CA LEU A 497 -26.23 6.18 -1.96
C LEU A 497 -25.72 6.11 -3.41
N PHE A 498 -26.27 5.23 -4.25
CA PHE A 498 -25.84 5.16 -5.66
C PHE A 498 -26.27 6.38 -6.48
N ASP A 499 -27.50 6.89 -6.27
CA ASP A 499 -27.97 8.10 -6.95
C ASP A 499 -27.26 9.37 -6.42
N GLN A 500 -26.90 9.37 -5.14
CA GLN A 500 -26.04 10.40 -4.54
C GLN A 500 -24.62 10.36 -5.10
N LEU A 501 -24.01 9.17 -5.27
CA LEU A 501 -22.73 9.02 -5.98
C LEU A 501 -22.81 9.56 -7.41
N ARG A 502 -23.83 9.15 -8.16
CA ARG A 502 -24.10 9.64 -9.53
C ARG A 502 -24.21 11.17 -9.56
N SER A 503 -24.95 11.75 -8.62
CA SER A 503 -25.11 13.22 -8.50
C SER A 503 -23.82 13.93 -8.06
N TRP A 504 -22.95 13.25 -7.32
CA TRP A 504 -21.63 13.78 -6.94
C TRP A 504 -20.66 13.81 -8.13
N VAL A 505 -20.64 12.74 -8.93
CA VAL A 505 -19.84 12.63 -10.16
C VAL A 505 -20.33 13.59 -11.25
N GLU A 506 -21.63 13.56 -11.57
CA GLU A 506 -22.19 14.28 -12.73
C GLU A 506 -22.45 15.76 -12.45
N ASN A 507 -22.86 16.10 -11.23
CA ASN A 507 -23.33 17.44 -10.86
C ASN A 507 -22.51 18.09 -9.72
N GLY A 508 -21.43 17.45 -9.24
CA GLY A 508 -20.64 17.95 -8.10
C GLY A 508 -21.39 17.97 -6.76
N THR A 509 -22.55 17.32 -6.65
CA THR A 509 -23.41 17.38 -5.45
C THR A 509 -22.90 16.42 -4.37
N VAL A 510 -22.15 16.95 -3.39
CA VAL A 510 -21.53 16.17 -2.31
C VAL A 510 -22.58 15.52 -1.39
N PRO A 511 -22.48 14.22 -1.07
CA PRO A 511 -23.42 13.54 -0.18
C PRO A 511 -23.11 13.86 1.30
N GLU A 512 -23.77 14.88 1.83
CA GLU A 512 -23.59 15.30 3.24
C GLU A 512 -24.41 14.48 4.26
N SER A 513 -25.41 13.74 3.78
CA SER A 513 -26.21 12.77 4.52
C SER A 513 -27.02 11.90 3.55
N SER A 514 -27.39 10.69 3.95
CA SER A 514 -28.29 9.82 3.17
C SER A 514 -29.50 9.39 4.01
N PRO A 515 -30.72 9.33 3.46
CA PRO A 515 -31.87 8.77 4.16
C PRO A 515 -31.74 7.25 4.31
N VAL A 516 -32.27 6.72 5.40
CA VAL A 516 -32.37 5.28 5.67
C VAL A 516 -33.70 4.96 6.37
N THR A 517 -34.20 3.73 6.23
CA THR A 517 -35.35 3.25 7.00
C THR A 517 -34.89 2.20 8.00
N ILE A 518 -35.12 2.49 9.28
CA ILE A 518 -34.82 1.63 10.43
C ILE A 518 -36.11 0.92 10.86
N THR A 519 -36.02 -0.37 11.16
CA THR A 519 -37.08 -1.20 11.74
C THR A 519 -36.79 -1.39 13.22
N LYS A 520 -37.71 -0.90 14.07
CA LYS A 520 -37.61 -0.98 15.54
C LYS A 520 -38.04 -2.37 16.05
N PRO A 521 -37.72 -2.73 17.31
CA PRO A 521 -38.09 -4.03 17.89
C PRO A 521 -39.59 -4.33 17.96
N ASP A 522 -40.44 -3.30 17.86
CA ASP A 522 -41.90 -3.41 17.78
C ASP A 522 -42.42 -3.62 16.33
N ASN A 523 -41.51 -3.76 15.36
CA ASN A 523 -41.74 -3.81 13.92
C ASN A 523 -42.29 -2.50 13.31
N THR A 524 -42.19 -1.36 14.02
CA THR A 524 -42.45 -0.06 13.39
C THR A 524 -41.25 0.37 12.54
N HIS A 525 -41.53 1.08 11.44
CA HIS A 525 -40.49 1.62 10.57
C HIS A 525 -40.32 3.13 10.81
N GLU A 526 -39.09 3.57 10.99
CA GLU A 526 -38.72 4.98 11.19
C GLU A 526 -37.75 5.41 10.10
N ARG A 527 -38.00 6.59 9.52
CA ARG A 527 -37.05 7.25 8.62
C ARG A 527 -35.99 7.97 9.45
N GLN A 528 -34.73 7.63 9.20
CA GLN A 528 -33.57 8.27 9.82
C GLN A 528 -32.62 8.79 8.74
N VAL A 529 -31.54 9.46 9.15
CA VAL A 529 -30.44 9.85 8.26
C VAL A 529 -29.13 9.31 8.78
N ILE A 530 -28.32 8.78 7.86
CA ILE A 530 -26.91 8.43 8.09
C ILE A 530 -26.03 9.57 7.61
N CYS A 531 -24.92 9.80 8.32
CA CYS A 531 -23.97 10.88 8.04
C CYS A 531 -22.62 10.28 7.62
N PRO A 532 -21.85 10.96 6.76
CA PRO A 532 -20.49 10.53 6.45
C PRO A 532 -19.58 10.76 7.68
N TYR A 533 -18.78 9.76 8.04
CA TYR A 533 -17.80 9.86 9.12
C TYR A 533 -16.84 11.06 8.89
N PRO A 534 -16.49 11.86 9.91
CA PRO A 534 -16.78 11.68 11.34
C PRO A 534 -18.08 12.34 11.85
N LYS A 535 -18.97 12.81 10.96
CA LYS A 535 -20.26 13.37 11.40
C LYS A 535 -21.15 12.26 11.96
N LYS A 536 -21.87 12.55 13.05
CA LYS A 536 -22.88 11.66 13.65
C LYS A 536 -24.27 12.29 13.52
N ALA A 537 -25.29 11.46 13.34
CA ALA A 537 -26.69 11.89 13.29
C ALA A 537 -27.24 12.00 14.72
N VAL A 538 -27.58 13.21 15.16
CA VAL A 538 -28.02 13.48 16.55
C VAL A 538 -29.53 13.73 16.59
N TYR A 539 -30.19 13.16 17.60
CA TYR A 539 -31.62 13.40 17.85
C TYR A 539 -31.87 14.79 18.41
N ASN A 540 -32.71 15.59 17.75
CA ASN A 540 -33.07 16.93 18.19
C ASN A 540 -34.44 16.92 18.90
N LYS A 541 -34.42 17.15 20.23
CA LYS A 541 -35.62 17.15 21.08
C LYS A 541 -36.57 18.35 20.90
N THR A 542 -36.22 19.34 20.07
CA THR A 542 -36.98 20.61 20.00
C THR A 542 -38.22 20.61 19.09
N THR A 543 -38.44 19.57 18.28
CA THR A 543 -39.58 19.48 17.34
C THR A 543 -40.76 18.62 17.82
N ALA A 544 -40.76 18.19 19.09
CA ALA A 544 -41.76 17.27 19.67
C ALA A 544 -43.18 17.88 19.88
N GLY A 545 -43.58 18.87 19.08
CA GLY A 545 -44.83 19.62 19.24
C GLY A 545 -45.69 19.74 17.97
N ASP A 546 -45.26 19.20 16.82
CA ASP A 546 -46.02 19.29 15.57
C ASP A 546 -46.83 18.00 15.31
N PRO A 547 -48.19 18.04 15.23
CA PRO A 547 -49.03 16.85 15.11
C PRO A 547 -48.89 16.01 13.81
N ALA A 548 -47.96 16.37 12.93
CA ALA A 548 -47.64 15.65 11.70
C ALA A 548 -46.12 15.58 11.39
N GLY A 549 -45.24 15.84 12.37
CA GLY A 549 -43.82 16.05 12.14
C GLY A 549 -42.94 14.79 12.08
N ASP A 550 -42.27 14.56 10.94
CA ASP A 550 -41.17 13.60 10.80
C ASP A 550 -40.09 13.80 11.89
N HIS A 551 -39.62 12.69 12.50
CA HIS A 551 -38.59 12.70 13.54
C HIS A 551 -37.16 12.84 12.95
N ILE A 552 -36.87 13.99 12.34
CA ILE A 552 -35.63 14.21 11.58
C ILE A 552 -34.41 14.40 12.52
N ARG A 553 -33.52 13.39 12.59
CA ARG A 553 -32.15 13.55 13.13
C ARG A 553 -31.39 14.60 12.29
N SER A 554 -30.55 15.42 12.91
CA SER A 554 -29.76 16.46 12.21
C SER A 554 -28.25 16.18 12.28
N PRO A 555 -27.47 16.50 11.23
CA PRO A 555 -26.01 16.31 11.24
C PRO A 555 -25.31 17.36 12.13
N VAL A 556 -24.39 16.92 12.97
CA VAL A 556 -23.58 17.80 13.85
C VAL A 556 -22.09 17.45 13.72
N LYS A 557 -21.20 18.46 13.81
CA LYS A 557 -19.75 18.24 13.89
C LYS A 557 -19.38 17.57 15.22
N GLY A 558 -18.54 16.55 15.18
CA GLY A 558 -18.15 15.77 16.37
C GLY A 558 -17.47 16.59 17.45
N VAL A 559 -17.76 16.26 18.71
CA VAL A 559 -17.16 16.87 19.92
C VAL A 559 -15.82 16.18 20.21
N LYS A 560 -14.78 16.96 20.57
CA LYS A 560 -13.50 16.41 21.03
C LYS A 560 -13.64 15.71 22.39
N PRO A 561 -12.90 14.62 22.66
CA PRO A 561 -12.84 14.04 24.00
C PRO A 561 -12.25 15.04 25.00
N ALA A 562 -12.75 15.01 26.23
CA ALA A 562 -12.46 16.03 27.24
C ALA A 562 -11.18 15.74 28.02
N SER A 563 -10.27 16.73 28.06
CA SER A 563 -9.33 16.93 29.17
C SER A 563 -9.01 18.42 29.29
N GLU A 564 -9.08 18.90 30.53
CA GLU A 564 -8.72 20.25 31.00
C GLU A 564 -9.68 21.40 30.64
N GLU A 565 -10.04 22.13 31.68
CA GLU A 565 -11.09 23.12 31.77
C GLU A 565 -10.45 24.50 31.96
N GLU A 566 -10.51 25.41 30.98
CA GLU A 566 -10.39 26.85 31.30
C GLU A 566 -11.04 27.83 30.30
N SER A 567 -12.01 28.60 30.84
CA SER A 567 -12.58 29.85 30.33
C SER A 567 -13.41 29.87 29.02
N ARG A 568 -14.68 30.30 29.18
CA ARG A 568 -15.57 30.73 28.07
C ARG A 568 -15.20 32.15 27.61
N HIS A 569 -15.11 32.36 26.29
CA HIS A 569 -15.42 33.65 25.65
C HIS A 569 -16.19 33.39 24.34
N GLN A 570 -17.09 34.29 23.96
CA GLN A 570 -18.05 34.07 22.87
C GLN A 570 -17.91 35.12 21.76
N CYS A 571 -17.72 34.63 20.53
CA CYS A 571 -18.05 35.24 19.22
C CYS A 571 -17.58 36.67 18.85
N ASP A 572 -16.62 36.74 17.92
CA ASP A 572 -16.67 37.66 16.78
C ASP A 572 -15.77 37.21 15.59
N GLU A 573 -16.38 36.98 14.43
CA GLU A 573 -15.67 36.71 13.16
C GLU A 573 -15.19 38.01 12.51
N ALA A 574 -13.93 38.38 12.74
CA ALA A 574 -13.24 39.41 11.96
C ALA A 574 -12.42 38.76 10.82
N LYS A 575 -12.83 39.00 9.56
CA LYS A 575 -12.08 38.56 8.37
C LYS A 575 -10.65 39.14 8.39
N PRO A 576 -9.59 38.34 8.19
CA PRO A 576 -8.23 38.86 8.16
C PRO A 576 -7.99 39.69 6.90
N GLN A 577 -7.66 40.98 7.07
CA GLN A 577 -7.10 41.80 6.00
C GLN A 577 -5.62 41.45 5.81
N CYS A 578 -5.17 41.24 4.57
CA CYS A 578 -3.78 40.88 4.24
C CYS A 578 -2.78 42.04 4.41
N GLY A 579 -2.49 42.43 5.65
CA GLY A 579 -1.47 43.44 5.99
C GLY A 579 -0.01 43.00 5.77
N GLN A 580 0.23 41.74 5.42
CA GLN A 580 1.55 41.18 5.09
C GLN A 580 1.87 41.29 3.59
N CYS A 581 0.92 41.00 2.69
CA CYS A 581 1.13 41.04 1.24
C CYS A 581 1.51 42.45 0.74
N SER A 582 0.88 43.49 1.31
CA SER A 582 1.20 44.89 1.03
C SER A 582 2.60 45.33 1.50
N LYS A 583 3.25 44.59 2.41
CA LYS A 583 4.63 44.83 2.83
C LYS A 583 5.66 44.05 2.01
N ALA A 584 5.23 42.97 1.34
CA ALA A 584 6.09 42.09 0.56
C ALA A 584 6.14 42.44 -0.95
N ILE A 585 5.26 43.34 -1.43
CA ILE A 585 5.06 43.61 -2.87
C ILE A 585 4.73 42.32 -3.64
N ILE A 586 3.88 41.47 -3.04
CA ILE A 586 3.36 40.24 -3.65
C ILE A 586 1.88 40.45 -3.96
N THR A 587 1.48 40.16 -5.19
CA THR A 587 0.09 40.21 -5.67
C THR A 587 -0.79 39.26 -4.86
N CYS A 588 -2.03 39.66 -4.57
CA CYS A 588 -2.97 38.84 -3.80
C CYS A 588 -4.14 38.40 -4.69
N ASP A 589 -4.27 37.08 -4.89
CA ASP A 589 -5.23 36.48 -5.84
C ASP A 589 -6.69 36.61 -5.40
N PHE A 590 -6.96 37.09 -4.19
CA PHE A 590 -8.32 37.35 -3.68
C PHE A 590 -8.94 38.69 -4.14
N ALA A 591 -8.30 39.42 -5.05
CA ALA A 591 -8.74 40.76 -5.46
C ALA A 591 -8.84 40.96 -6.99
N ALA A 592 -9.79 40.30 -7.67
CA ALA A 592 -10.37 40.80 -8.93
C ALA A 592 -11.68 40.11 -9.37
N SER A 593 -12.83 40.76 -9.15
CA SER A 593 -14.00 40.63 -10.05
C SER A 593 -14.95 41.83 -9.94
N ALA A 594 -14.63 42.93 -10.64
CA ALA A 594 -15.57 44.01 -10.94
C ALA A 594 -15.13 44.77 -12.21
N SER A 595 -16.02 44.83 -13.21
CA SER A 595 -15.77 45.46 -14.52
C SER A 595 -16.12 46.96 -14.53
N ILE A 596 -15.35 47.81 -15.22
CA ILE A 596 -15.83 49.06 -15.86
C ILE A 596 -15.11 49.25 -17.22
N THR A 597 -15.82 49.86 -18.17
CA THR A 597 -15.50 50.12 -19.58
C THR A 597 -14.68 51.39 -19.85
N ASP A 598 -14.17 51.48 -21.08
CA ASP A 598 -13.72 52.66 -21.84
C ASP A 598 -12.53 53.50 -21.33
N LEU A 599 -11.44 53.49 -22.13
CA LEU A 599 -10.92 54.68 -22.82
C LEU A 599 -9.76 54.31 -23.79
N VAL A 600 -9.67 55.03 -24.92
CA VAL A 600 -8.68 54.89 -26.01
C VAL A 600 -7.97 56.24 -26.16
N PRO A 601 -6.62 56.32 -26.30
CA PRO A 601 -6.06 56.65 -27.62
C PRO A 601 -4.61 56.17 -27.99
N THR A 602 -4.51 55.64 -29.22
CA THR A 602 -3.50 55.91 -30.29
C THR A 602 -1.98 55.66 -30.13
N HIS A 603 -1.47 54.87 -31.11
CA HIS A 603 -0.17 54.98 -31.82
C HIS A 603 1.11 54.58 -31.03
N ASP A 604 2.19 54.03 -31.63
CA ASP A 604 2.52 53.92 -33.06
C ASP A 604 3.32 52.64 -33.45
N VAL A 605 3.56 52.48 -34.75
CA VAL A 605 4.12 51.30 -35.45
C VAL A 605 5.66 51.21 -35.44
N ILE A 606 6.24 50.00 -35.47
CA ILE A 606 7.30 49.57 -36.43
C ILE A 606 7.41 48.03 -36.49
N VAL A 607 7.72 47.53 -37.69
CA VAL A 607 7.73 46.13 -38.15
C VAL A 607 9.12 45.78 -38.66
N GLU A 608 9.55 44.51 -38.56
CA GLU A 608 10.34 43.74 -39.56
C GLU A 608 10.46 42.27 -39.06
N THR A 609 9.69 41.29 -39.56
CA THR A 609 9.76 40.46 -40.81
C THR A 609 10.66 39.21 -40.72
N VAL A 610 10.11 37.96 -40.75
CA VAL A 610 9.89 37.02 -41.91
C VAL A 610 11.20 36.25 -42.29
N SER A 611 11.29 34.97 -42.74
CA SER A 611 10.44 33.85 -43.22
C SER A 611 11.13 32.48 -42.91
N HIS A 612 10.49 31.35 -42.60
CA HIS A 612 9.78 30.37 -43.48
C HIS A 612 10.58 29.77 -44.67
N GLY A 613 10.64 28.42 -44.83
CA GLY A 613 11.24 27.82 -46.06
C GLY A 613 11.52 26.29 -46.25
N ASN A 614 10.54 25.38 -46.09
CA ASN A 614 10.29 24.18 -46.95
C ASN A 614 11.33 23.06 -47.35
N SER A 615 11.01 21.82 -46.91
CA SER A 615 10.56 20.66 -47.76
C SER A 615 11.44 19.43 -48.17
N ARG A 616 10.90 18.23 -47.83
CA ARG A 616 10.71 16.95 -48.60
C ARG A 616 11.84 16.32 -49.48
N ARG A 617 12.10 15.01 -49.30
CA ARG A 617 11.75 13.89 -50.26
C ARG A 617 12.11 12.45 -49.77
N ARG A 618 11.57 11.42 -50.48
CA ARG A 618 11.67 9.95 -50.23
C ARG A 618 12.72 9.25 -51.13
N GLY A 619 13.21 8.06 -50.72
CA GLY A 619 13.99 7.08 -51.54
C GLY A 619 13.96 5.64 -50.95
N ARG A 620 14.24 4.58 -51.74
CA ARG A 620 13.96 3.14 -51.43
C ARG A 620 15.17 2.22 -51.90
N PRO A 621 15.14 0.85 -51.91
CA PRO A 621 15.74 -0.09 -50.93
C PRO A 621 16.72 -1.18 -51.49
N ARG A 622 17.02 -2.24 -50.67
CA ARG A 622 17.71 -3.56 -50.90
C ARG A 622 19.20 -3.61 -50.49
N LYS A 623 19.82 -4.74 -50.09
CA LYS A 623 19.55 -6.21 -50.26
C LYS A 623 20.32 -7.00 -49.15
N ASP A 624 19.72 -7.83 -48.30
CA ASP A 624 19.44 -9.30 -48.32
C ASP A 624 20.64 -10.28 -48.10
N TRP A 625 20.34 -11.40 -47.39
CA TRP A 625 20.97 -12.76 -47.30
C TRP A 625 22.12 -13.09 -46.31
N ASP A 626 21.74 -13.85 -45.26
CA ASP A 626 22.27 -15.16 -44.77
C ASP A 626 23.77 -15.37 -44.45
N THR A 627 24.19 -16.34 -43.60
CA THR A 627 23.55 -17.60 -43.12
C THR A 627 24.00 -17.97 -41.69
N ALA A 628 23.27 -18.88 -41.04
CA ALA A 628 23.55 -19.37 -39.68
C ALA A 628 24.46 -20.62 -39.59
N SER A 629 24.82 -20.97 -38.34
CA SER A 629 24.96 -22.33 -37.77
C SER A 629 26.35 -23.00 -37.59
N LYS A 630 26.41 -23.78 -36.48
CA LYS A 630 27.42 -24.74 -35.94
C LYS A 630 28.20 -24.23 -34.71
N GLY A 631 28.36 -24.96 -33.60
CA GLY A 631 27.76 -26.25 -33.19
C GLY A 631 28.62 -27.09 -32.23
N LEU A 632 28.22 -27.18 -30.95
CA LEU A 632 28.41 -28.28 -29.94
C LEU A 632 29.82 -28.88 -29.64
N SER A 633 30.27 -28.69 -28.37
CA SER A 633 30.77 -29.62 -27.28
C SER A 633 31.23 -31.10 -27.56
N PRO A 634 31.72 -31.95 -26.60
CA PRO A 634 32.01 -31.80 -25.13
C PRO A 634 33.31 -32.53 -24.58
N GLN A 635 33.43 -32.70 -23.23
CA GLN A 635 34.29 -33.63 -22.44
C GLN A 635 35.82 -33.31 -22.30
N GLU A 636 36.56 -33.59 -21.21
CA GLU A 636 36.31 -34.40 -19.98
C GLU A 636 37.18 -33.96 -18.74
N PHE A 637 36.87 -34.58 -17.58
CA PHE A 637 37.41 -34.52 -16.19
C PHE A 637 38.96 -34.79 -16.02
N PHE A 638 39.68 -34.66 -14.87
CA PHE A 638 39.39 -34.81 -13.42
C PHE A 638 40.47 -34.13 -12.48
N GLU A 639 40.12 -33.89 -11.21
CA GLU A 639 40.95 -33.85 -9.96
C GLU A 639 41.85 -32.64 -9.52
N SER A 640 42.17 -32.63 -8.21
CA SER A 640 42.67 -31.54 -7.31
C SER A 640 43.68 -32.13 -6.29
N PRO A 641 44.24 -31.45 -5.24
CA PRO A 641 44.28 -30.02 -4.85
C PRO A 641 45.72 -29.52 -4.47
N ASP A 642 45.80 -28.41 -3.71
CA ASP A 642 46.93 -27.88 -2.91
C ASP A 642 48.15 -27.18 -3.58
N SER A 643 48.12 -25.84 -3.64
CA SER A 643 48.92 -25.03 -2.69
C SER A 643 48.70 -23.51 -2.84
N LEU A 644 48.45 -22.84 -1.71
CA LEU A 644 48.30 -21.38 -1.63
C LEU A 644 49.67 -20.68 -1.55
N ARG A 645 49.87 -19.60 -2.33
CA ARG A 645 50.03 -18.22 -1.83
C ARG A 645 50.62 -17.24 -2.86
N SER A 646 50.03 -16.04 -2.89
CA SER A 646 50.72 -14.75 -3.10
C SER A 646 51.50 -14.54 -4.41
N ARG A 647 50.89 -13.76 -5.32
CA ARG A 647 51.58 -12.59 -5.90
C ARG A 647 50.59 -11.48 -6.26
N SER A 648 51.04 -10.25 -6.03
CA SER A 648 50.28 -9.02 -6.17
C SER A 648 50.09 -8.59 -7.62
N ILE A 649 49.14 -7.67 -7.80
CA ILE A 649 48.90 -6.92 -9.02
C ILE A 649 50.15 -6.10 -9.35
N ASP A 650 50.75 -6.33 -10.52
CA ASP A 650 51.50 -5.28 -11.22
C ASP A 650 51.68 -5.60 -12.72
N THR A 651 51.37 -4.61 -13.55
CA THR A 651 51.73 -4.45 -14.97
C THR A 651 51.37 -5.56 -16.00
N ALA A 652 50.39 -5.27 -16.87
CA ALA A 652 50.42 -5.68 -18.30
C ALA A 652 49.45 -4.85 -19.17
N LEU A 653 49.77 -3.57 -19.37
CA LEU A 653 49.06 -2.67 -20.27
C LEU A 653 49.67 -2.74 -21.68
N VAL A 654 49.12 -3.55 -22.60
CA VAL A 654 49.41 -3.47 -24.05
C VAL A 654 48.22 -3.97 -24.88
N VAL A 655 47.52 -3.07 -25.59
CA VAL A 655 47.22 -3.21 -27.03
C VAL A 655 47.13 -1.80 -27.65
N THR A 656 47.83 -1.66 -28.76
CA THR A 656 48.09 -0.49 -29.62
C THR A 656 46.93 0.45 -29.96
N GLN A 657 47.23 1.75 -29.99
CA GLN A 657 46.46 2.78 -30.69
C GLN A 657 46.46 2.54 -32.22
N SER A 658 45.29 2.62 -32.85
CA SER A 658 45.16 3.03 -34.26
C SER A 658 43.73 3.50 -34.56
N GLY A 659 43.57 4.67 -35.18
CA GLY A 659 42.29 5.16 -35.72
C GLY A 659 41.48 6.06 -34.78
N GLU A 660 41.67 7.37 -34.89
CA GLU A 660 40.82 8.38 -34.26
C GLU A 660 39.39 8.31 -34.81
N ARG A 661 38.41 7.92 -33.97
CA ARG A 661 36.98 8.34 -33.94
C ARG A 661 36.12 7.31 -33.18
N GLN A 662 36.05 7.43 -31.84
CA GLN A 662 34.87 7.15 -31.00
C GLN A 662 35.24 7.15 -29.51
N GLU A 663 35.19 8.31 -28.88
CA GLU A 663 34.92 8.43 -27.43
C GLU A 663 33.74 9.40 -27.26
N GLN A 664 32.55 8.95 -27.70
CA GLN A 664 31.31 9.44 -27.11
C GLN A 664 31.18 8.81 -25.72
N VAL A 665 30.71 9.62 -24.76
CA VAL A 665 30.62 9.25 -23.35
C VAL A 665 29.81 7.96 -23.18
N ALA A 666 30.32 7.01 -22.40
CA ALA A 666 29.70 5.70 -22.17
C ALA A 666 28.38 5.75 -21.36
N SER A 667 27.83 6.94 -21.11
CA SER A 667 26.48 7.16 -20.57
C SER A 667 25.37 6.73 -21.53
N ASP A 668 25.63 6.78 -22.83
CA ASP A 668 24.58 6.70 -23.86
C ASP A 668 24.36 5.28 -24.40
N LEU A 669 25.11 4.29 -23.88
CA LEU A 669 24.90 2.88 -24.19
C LEU A 669 23.78 2.30 -23.30
N PRO A 670 22.82 1.54 -23.85
CA PRO A 670 21.75 0.96 -23.07
C PRO A 670 22.31 -0.06 -22.06
N TRP A 671 21.92 0.09 -20.79
CA TRP A 671 22.29 -0.85 -19.74
C TRP A 671 21.69 -2.23 -20.02
N ILE A 672 22.54 -3.27 -20.03
CA ILE A 672 22.12 -4.67 -20.21
C ILE A 672 22.08 -5.31 -18.82
N TRP A 673 20.88 -5.51 -18.30
CA TRP A 673 20.67 -6.20 -17.02
C TRP A 673 20.97 -7.69 -17.14
N THR A 674 21.94 -8.17 -16.36
CA THR A 674 22.11 -9.60 -16.10
C THR A 674 21.25 -10.04 -14.90
N VAL A 675 21.09 -11.35 -14.73
CA VAL A 675 20.42 -11.91 -13.53
C VAL A 675 21.18 -11.53 -12.26
N ASP A 676 22.51 -11.49 -12.34
CA ASP A 676 23.36 -11.06 -11.22
C ASP A 676 23.14 -9.58 -10.89
N ASP A 677 23.06 -8.68 -11.88
CA ASP A 677 22.75 -7.25 -11.64
C ASP A 677 21.41 -7.05 -10.92
N LEU A 678 20.39 -7.83 -11.31
CA LEU A 678 19.06 -7.77 -10.72
C LEU A 678 19.04 -8.34 -9.29
N GLU A 679 19.81 -9.41 -9.01
CA GLU A 679 20.02 -9.93 -7.66
C GLU A 679 20.71 -8.88 -6.77
N LEU A 680 21.79 -8.26 -7.27
CA LEU A 680 22.54 -7.22 -6.57
C LEU A 680 21.70 -5.94 -6.33
N GLN A 681 20.85 -5.56 -7.28
CA GLN A 681 19.95 -4.42 -7.13
C GLN A 681 18.82 -4.70 -6.13
N HIS A 682 18.19 -5.88 -6.23
CA HIS A 682 17.18 -6.32 -5.28
C HIS A 682 17.75 -6.29 -3.86
N HIS A 683 18.93 -6.89 -3.67
CA HIS A 683 19.62 -6.92 -2.39
C HIS A 683 19.93 -5.53 -1.81
N PHE A 684 20.30 -4.55 -2.66
CA PHE A 684 20.46 -3.17 -2.21
C PHE A 684 19.17 -2.60 -1.64
N LEU A 685 18.05 -2.84 -2.31
CA LEU A 685 16.76 -2.24 -1.98
C LEU A 685 16.02 -2.96 -0.84
N THR A 686 16.38 -4.21 -0.52
CA THR A 686 15.78 -5.00 0.57
C THR A 686 16.66 -5.13 1.81
N SER A 687 17.96 -4.85 1.73
CA SER A 687 18.85 -4.85 2.90
C SER A 687 18.71 -3.56 3.72
N ASP A 688 18.21 -3.69 4.94
CA ASP A 688 18.13 -2.58 5.90
C ASP A 688 19.55 -2.12 6.35
N ASP A 689 20.54 -3.03 6.29
CA ASP A 689 21.97 -2.75 6.54
C ASP A 689 22.59 -1.85 5.44
N LEU A 690 22.21 -2.04 4.17
CA LEU A 690 22.70 -1.20 3.05
C LEU A 690 22.00 0.16 2.95
N THR A 691 20.81 0.27 3.54
CA THR A 691 19.93 1.43 3.39
C THR A 691 19.80 2.26 4.67
N TYR A 692 20.67 1.99 5.65
CA TYR A 692 20.81 2.73 6.91
C TYR A 692 19.47 2.92 7.62
N SER A 693 18.86 1.82 8.07
CA SER A 693 17.60 1.85 8.86
C SER A 693 16.48 2.65 8.19
N ASN A 694 16.20 2.39 6.90
CA ASN A 694 15.15 3.08 6.12
C ASN A 694 15.39 4.56 5.81
N SER A 695 16.64 5.01 5.73
CA SER A 695 16.91 6.37 5.21
C SER A 695 16.38 6.50 3.77
N ARG A 696 15.38 7.36 3.58
CA ARG A 696 14.73 7.63 2.29
C ARG A 696 15.72 8.08 1.22
N PHE A 697 16.80 8.73 1.65
CA PHE A 697 17.94 9.10 0.81
C PHE A 697 18.55 7.89 0.10
N TRP A 698 18.85 6.82 0.84
CA TRP A 698 19.47 5.60 0.30
C TRP A 698 18.48 4.64 -0.36
N ARG A 699 17.24 4.49 0.15
CA ARG A 699 16.23 3.60 -0.47
C ARG A 699 15.62 4.14 -1.76
N GLU A 700 15.40 5.45 -1.86
CA GLU A 700 14.66 6.05 -2.98
C GLU A 700 15.50 7.00 -3.82
N ARG A 701 16.20 7.97 -3.20
CA ARG A 701 16.84 9.08 -3.95
C ARG A 701 18.11 8.64 -4.68
N VAL A 702 18.97 7.85 -4.02
CA VAL A 702 20.22 7.33 -4.61
C VAL A 702 19.96 6.35 -5.77
N PRO A 703 19.04 5.37 -5.70
CA PRO A 703 18.71 4.51 -6.85
C PRO A 703 18.11 5.28 -8.03
N ARG A 704 17.26 6.29 -7.78
CA ARG A 704 16.76 7.19 -8.84
C ARG A 704 17.89 7.95 -9.53
N LEU A 705 18.87 8.44 -8.76
CA LEU A 705 20.08 9.06 -9.29
C LEU A 705 20.92 8.05 -10.09
N ALA A 706 21.02 6.80 -9.63
CA ALA A 706 21.76 5.73 -10.30
C ALA A 706 21.23 5.39 -11.69
N PHE A 707 19.90 5.40 -11.89
CA PHE A 707 19.30 5.24 -13.23
C PHE A 707 19.64 6.37 -14.20
N THR A 708 19.95 7.57 -13.70
CA THR A 708 20.41 8.70 -14.53
C THR A 708 21.92 8.76 -14.74
N HIS A 709 22.69 8.03 -13.90
CA HIS A 709 24.14 8.06 -13.87
C HIS A 709 24.71 6.64 -13.68
N HIS A 710 24.97 5.93 -14.78
CA HIS A 710 25.40 4.52 -14.77
C HIS A 710 26.62 4.22 -13.87
N TYR A 711 27.52 5.20 -13.66
CA TYR A 711 28.65 5.05 -12.74
C TYR A 711 28.23 4.95 -11.27
N VAL A 712 27.18 5.66 -10.86
CA VAL A 712 26.57 5.52 -9.53
C VAL A 712 25.93 4.13 -9.41
N LEU A 713 25.27 3.64 -10.47
CA LEU A 713 24.68 2.29 -10.50
C LEU A 713 25.75 1.20 -10.35
N HIS A 714 26.86 1.29 -11.09
CA HIS A 714 27.99 0.39 -10.90
C HIS A 714 28.51 0.41 -9.46
N LEU A 715 28.72 1.58 -8.85
CA LEU A 715 29.20 1.68 -7.47
C LEU A 715 28.20 1.14 -6.42
N LEU A 716 26.90 1.30 -6.66
CA LEU A 716 25.83 0.73 -5.85
C LEU A 716 25.86 -0.80 -5.89
N LEU A 717 25.88 -1.39 -7.09
CA LEU A 717 25.93 -2.85 -7.29
C LEU A 717 27.23 -3.46 -6.71
N ALA A 718 28.34 -2.72 -6.76
CA ALA A 718 29.61 -3.14 -6.17
C ALA A 718 29.52 -3.34 -4.64
N ILE A 719 28.80 -2.45 -3.93
CA ILE A 719 28.58 -2.60 -2.48
C ILE A 719 27.62 -3.75 -2.20
N SER A 720 26.53 -3.90 -2.97
CA SER A 720 25.62 -5.05 -2.83
C SER A 720 26.33 -6.39 -2.97
N ALA A 721 27.22 -6.51 -3.96
CA ALA A 721 28.00 -7.72 -4.18
C ALA A 721 28.96 -7.97 -3.02
N LEU A 722 29.60 -6.93 -2.50
CA LEU A 722 30.48 -7.05 -1.33
C LEU A 722 29.70 -7.44 -0.05
N HIS A 723 28.44 -7.01 0.09
CA HIS A 723 27.52 -7.45 1.17
C HIS A 723 27.20 -8.95 1.06
N LEU A 724 26.70 -9.38 -0.11
CA LEU A 724 26.32 -10.77 -0.36
C LEU A 724 27.50 -11.73 -0.25
N SER A 725 28.69 -11.32 -0.71
CA SER A 725 29.94 -12.08 -0.55
C SER A 725 30.22 -12.42 0.93
N LYS A 726 29.87 -11.52 1.84
CA LYS A 726 30.15 -11.62 3.27
C LYS A 726 29.02 -12.27 4.07
N GLU A 727 27.76 -12.09 3.69
CA GLU A 727 26.64 -12.91 4.21
C GLU A 727 26.82 -14.39 3.85
N LYS A 728 27.32 -14.65 2.64
CA LYS A 728 27.61 -15.98 2.13
C LYS A 728 29.05 -16.42 2.40
N GLU A 729 29.76 -15.88 3.41
CA GLU A 729 31.19 -16.15 3.67
C GLU A 729 31.53 -17.64 3.87
N ASP A 730 30.60 -18.44 4.41
CA ASP A 730 30.73 -19.90 4.57
C ASP A 730 30.29 -20.72 3.33
N SER A 731 29.90 -20.05 2.24
CA SER A 731 29.40 -20.67 0.99
C SER A 731 30.42 -20.56 -0.15
N THR A 732 30.39 -21.53 -1.07
CA THR A 732 31.16 -21.50 -2.33
C THR A 732 30.82 -20.29 -3.20
N GLU A 733 29.65 -19.68 -3.02
CA GLU A 733 29.22 -18.49 -3.76
C GLU A 733 29.94 -17.18 -3.33
N SER A 734 30.58 -17.13 -2.15
CA SER A 734 31.26 -15.91 -1.64
C SER A 734 32.21 -15.29 -2.67
N SER A 735 32.96 -16.14 -3.39
CA SER A 735 33.93 -15.73 -4.42
C SER A 735 33.29 -15.21 -5.70
N LYS A 736 32.07 -15.64 -6.06
CA LYS A 736 31.30 -15.08 -7.19
C LYS A 736 31.02 -13.60 -6.93
N TYR A 737 30.47 -13.30 -5.76
CA TYR A 737 30.10 -11.93 -5.41
C TYR A 737 31.34 -11.05 -5.12
N GLU A 738 32.45 -11.60 -4.60
CA GLU A 738 33.71 -10.85 -4.47
C GLU A 738 34.27 -10.41 -5.86
N GLN A 739 34.13 -11.26 -6.89
CA GLN A 739 34.50 -10.93 -8.27
C GLN A 739 33.54 -9.91 -8.91
N LEU A 740 32.22 -10.07 -8.74
CA LEU A 740 31.23 -9.09 -9.22
C LEU A 740 31.46 -7.71 -8.57
N ALA A 741 31.74 -7.68 -7.27
CA ALA A 741 32.06 -6.45 -6.53
C ALA A 741 33.23 -5.70 -7.19
N ASP A 742 34.34 -6.39 -7.50
CA ASP A 742 35.52 -5.78 -8.12
C ASP A 742 35.29 -5.35 -9.58
N ILE A 743 34.49 -6.09 -10.35
CA ILE A 743 34.10 -5.71 -11.72
C ILE A 743 33.31 -4.40 -11.70
N HIS A 744 32.24 -4.34 -10.91
CA HIS A 744 31.37 -3.16 -10.84
C HIS A 744 32.11 -1.95 -10.26
N TYR A 745 32.91 -2.13 -9.20
CA TYR A 745 33.73 -1.07 -8.63
C TYR A 745 34.70 -0.49 -9.67
N THR A 746 35.43 -1.33 -10.39
CA THR A 746 36.41 -0.89 -11.40
C THR A 746 35.78 -0.09 -12.54
N ILE A 747 34.61 -0.50 -13.02
CA ILE A 747 33.89 0.20 -14.09
C ILE A 747 33.37 1.56 -13.58
N GLY A 748 32.70 1.59 -12.42
CA GLY A 748 32.18 2.82 -11.83
C GLY A 748 33.28 3.83 -11.53
N LEU A 749 34.39 3.39 -10.93
CA LEU A 749 35.54 4.23 -10.60
C LEU A 749 36.14 4.90 -11.85
N ARG A 750 36.35 4.13 -12.92
CA ARG A 750 36.89 4.65 -14.20
C ARG A 750 35.98 5.70 -14.82
N GLN A 751 34.66 5.52 -14.75
CA GLN A 751 33.69 6.49 -15.27
C GLN A 751 33.66 7.79 -14.42
N VAL A 752 33.70 7.68 -13.09
CA VAL A 752 33.81 8.84 -12.18
C VAL A 752 35.07 9.66 -12.49
N MET A 753 36.23 9.01 -12.65
CA MET A 753 37.49 9.67 -12.97
C MET A 753 37.46 10.41 -14.32
N ALA A 754 36.71 9.90 -15.31
CA ALA A 754 36.57 10.54 -16.61
C ALA A 754 35.66 11.78 -16.60
N ILE A 755 34.69 11.85 -15.68
CA ILE A 755 33.71 12.94 -15.56
C ILE A 755 34.17 14.02 -14.57
N MET A 756 35.03 13.69 -13.61
CA MET A 756 35.57 14.63 -12.61
C MET A 756 36.13 15.96 -13.19
N PRO A 757 36.80 15.99 -14.37
CA PRO A 757 37.32 17.25 -14.93
C PRO A 757 36.26 18.18 -15.56
N THR A 758 35.05 17.71 -15.87
CA THR A 758 34.03 18.46 -16.65
C THR A 758 33.03 19.20 -15.78
N SER A 759 33.42 19.54 -14.54
CA SER A 759 32.59 19.97 -13.42
C SER A 759 31.48 20.98 -13.76
N ASN A 760 30.26 20.46 -13.99
CA ASN A 760 29.01 21.22 -14.11
C ASN A 760 28.10 20.89 -12.91
N LYS A 761 27.21 21.82 -12.53
CA LYS A 761 26.32 21.70 -11.36
C LYS A 761 25.40 20.47 -11.44
N ASP A 762 25.01 20.07 -12.64
CA ASP A 762 24.11 18.92 -12.86
C ASP A 762 24.71 17.58 -12.39
N TYR A 763 26.05 17.47 -12.33
CA TYR A 763 26.75 16.27 -11.86
C TYR A 763 27.12 16.30 -10.37
N ALA A 764 26.88 17.41 -9.66
CA ALA A 764 27.35 17.62 -8.29
C ALA A 764 26.86 16.53 -7.31
N GLY A 765 25.56 16.24 -7.35
CA GLY A 765 24.94 15.20 -6.51
C GLY A 765 25.46 13.78 -6.82
N ALA A 766 25.64 13.45 -8.10
CA ALA A 766 26.10 12.14 -8.55
C ALA A 766 27.58 11.88 -8.22
N LEU A 767 28.43 12.90 -8.34
CA LEU A 767 29.83 12.84 -7.90
C LEU A 767 29.93 12.70 -6.37
N TYR A 768 29.11 13.44 -5.61
CA TYR A 768 29.06 13.32 -4.15
C TYR A 768 28.69 11.90 -3.70
N VAL A 769 27.56 11.37 -4.18
CA VAL A 769 27.09 10.01 -3.85
C VAL A 769 28.09 8.94 -4.28
N SER A 770 28.69 9.09 -5.46
CA SER A 770 29.73 8.17 -5.94
C SER A 770 30.94 8.12 -5.02
N THR A 771 31.38 9.25 -4.49
CA THR A 771 32.49 9.29 -3.53
C THR A 771 32.12 8.64 -2.20
N THR A 772 30.89 8.83 -1.70
CA THR A 772 30.40 8.10 -0.51
C THR A 772 30.42 6.58 -0.74
N LEU A 773 29.96 6.11 -1.90
CA LEU A 773 29.97 4.68 -2.26
C LEU A 773 31.40 4.13 -2.42
N VAL A 774 32.30 4.87 -3.08
CA VAL A 774 33.72 4.50 -3.20
C VAL A 774 34.40 4.37 -1.82
N CYS A 775 34.12 5.31 -0.91
CA CYS A 775 34.63 5.24 0.46
C CYS A 775 34.10 4.00 1.19
N ALA A 776 32.78 3.76 1.16
CA ALA A 776 32.17 2.61 1.79
C ALA A 776 32.74 1.27 1.26
N TYR A 777 32.96 1.17 -0.06
CA TYR A 777 33.63 0.02 -0.68
C TYR A 777 35.07 -0.16 -0.16
N ALA A 778 35.84 0.92 -0.05
CA ALA A 778 37.22 0.89 0.43
C ALA A 778 37.34 0.46 1.91
N PHE A 779 36.41 0.87 2.79
CA PHE A 779 36.39 0.41 4.19
C PHE A 779 35.93 -1.05 4.33
N ALA A 780 35.08 -1.52 3.43
CA ALA A 780 34.51 -2.87 3.47
C ALA A 780 35.45 -3.95 2.91
N LYS A 781 36.35 -3.60 1.98
CA LYS A 781 37.31 -4.53 1.40
C LYS A 781 38.33 -5.00 2.44
N LYS A 782 38.72 -6.28 2.36
CA LYS A 782 39.67 -6.91 3.32
C LYS A 782 41.01 -6.14 3.32
N PRO A 783 41.59 -5.78 4.49
CA PRO A 783 42.83 -5.02 4.54
C PRO A 783 44.04 -5.83 4.06
N SER A 784 44.79 -5.26 3.13
CA SER A 784 46.15 -5.67 2.78
C SER A 784 47.12 -5.33 3.93
N PRO A 785 48.23 -6.09 4.10
CA PRO A 785 49.33 -5.64 4.94
C PRO A 785 49.87 -4.28 4.46
N GLU A 786 50.20 -3.38 5.39
CA GLU A 786 50.75 -2.01 5.20
C GLU A 786 49.74 -0.89 4.84
N HIS A 787 48.43 -1.18 4.74
CA HIS A 787 47.40 -0.15 4.61
C HIS A 787 47.07 0.56 5.94
N LEU A 788 47.61 1.76 6.13
CA LEU A 788 47.26 2.73 7.19
C LEU A 788 46.08 3.63 6.78
N LEU A 789 44.94 3.02 6.44
CA LEU A 789 43.65 3.65 6.07
C LEU A 789 43.70 4.57 4.83
N ILE A 790 44.41 5.69 4.95
CA ILE A 790 44.62 6.76 3.96
C ILE A 790 45.97 6.60 3.25
N VAL A 791 46.91 5.86 3.83
CA VAL A 791 48.26 5.61 3.28
C VAL A 791 48.49 4.12 3.09
N SER A 792 49.14 3.71 2.00
CA SER A 792 49.74 2.37 1.84
C SER A 792 51.17 2.50 1.35
N ASP A 793 52.10 1.75 1.95
CA ASP A 793 53.51 1.69 1.52
C ASP A 793 54.24 3.06 1.42
N GLY A 794 53.72 4.08 2.10
CA GLY A 794 54.23 5.46 2.07
C GLY A 794 53.53 6.40 1.08
N GLU A 795 52.69 5.86 0.19
CA GLU A 795 51.88 6.61 -0.78
C GLU A 795 50.40 6.70 -0.38
N GLU A 796 49.65 7.57 -1.03
CA GLU A 796 48.21 7.76 -0.72
C GLU A 796 47.36 6.70 -1.42
N VAL A 797 46.30 6.27 -0.73
CA VAL A 797 45.31 5.37 -1.31
C VAL A 797 44.49 6.08 -2.38
N ALA A 798 44.28 5.44 -3.53
CA ALA A 798 43.62 6.06 -4.70
C ALA A 798 42.20 6.60 -4.42
N TRP A 799 41.49 6.07 -3.42
CA TRP A 799 40.16 6.59 -3.02
C TRP A 799 40.22 7.93 -2.28
N PHE A 800 41.36 8.28 -1.67
CA PHE A 800 41.56 9.54 -0.96
C PHE A 800 41.77 10.72 -1.91
N GLU A 801 42.42 10.51 -3.05
CA GLU A 801 42.48 11.52 -4.13
C GLU A 801 41.08 11.83 -4.71
N LEU A 802 40.20 10.83 -4.78
CA LEU A 802 38.81 11.05 -5.20
C LEU A 802 38.01 11.84 -4.15
N LEU A 803 38.29 11.63 -2.85
CA LEU A 803 37.76 12.47 -1.78
C LEU A 803 38.24 13.92 -1.89
N ARG A 804 39.54 14.16 -2.17
CA ARG A 804 40.05 15.52 -2.44
C ARG A 804 39.37 16.15 -3.67
N GLY A 805 39.23 15.39 -4.76
CA GLY A 805 38.52 15.84 -5.96
C GLY A 805 37.08 16.28 -5.67
N VAL A 806 36.32 15.49 -4.90
CA VAL A 806 34.97 15.87 -4.49
C VAL A 806 34.96 16.95 -3.39
N ARG A 807 36.00 17.10 -2.57
CA ARG A 807 36.16 18.27 -1.68
C ARG A 807 36.25 19.56 -2.48
N ILE A 808 36.93 19.57 -3.61
CA ILE A 808 36.96 20.72 -4.54
C ILE A 808 35.57 20.96 -5.14
N VAL A 809 34.85 19.92 -5.57
CA VAL A 809 33.46 20.05 -6.10
C VAL A 809 32.51 20.63 -5.05
N VAL A 810 32.51 20.09 -3.82
CA VAL A 810 31.64 20.55 -2.71
C VAL A 810 31.95 22.00 -2.33
N THR A 811 33.22 22.37 -2.19
CA THR A 811 33.63 23.74 -1.82
C THR A 811 33.39 24.76 -2.94
N THR A 812 33.45 24.34 -4.20
CA THR A 812 33.24 25.23 -5.37
C THR A 812 31.76 25.38 -5.74
N MET A 813 30.94 24.34 -5.58
CA MET A 813 29.53 24.34 -5.98
C MET A 813 28.54 24.62 -4.83
N GLY A 814 28.94 24.35 -3.59
CA GLY A 814 28.09 24.50 -2.40
C GLY A 814 27.11 23.35 -2.19
N TRP A 815 26.69 23.15 -0.94
CA TRP A 815 25.75 22.10 -0.55
C TRP A 815 24.39 22.21 -1.24
N ASP A 816 23.92 23.42 -1.51
CA ASP A 816 22.66 23.67 -2.22
C ASP A 816 22.64 23.07 -3.64
N ALA A 817 23.80 23.00 -4.31
CA ALA A 817 23.90 22.37 -5.63
C ALA A 817 23.86 20.84 -5.55
N ILE A 818 24.52 20.25 -4.55
CA ILE A 818 24.55 18.80 -4.30
C ILE A 818 23.16 18.27 -3.97
N TYR A 819 22.40 19.02 -3.17
CA TYR A 819 21.05 18.68 -2.73
C TYR A 819 19.95 19.32 -3.59
N SER A 820 20.30 19.75 -4.82
CA SER A 820 19.32 20.14 -5.83
C SER A 820 18.80 18.93 -6.63
N GLY A 821 17.66 19.08 -7.30
CA GLY A 821 17.11 18.04 -8.17
C GLY A 821 16.71 16.76 -7.42
N VAL A 822 17.12 15.60 -7.94
CA VAL A 822 16.68 14.26 -7.49
C VAL A 822 17.05 13.95 -6.03
N LEU A 823 18.16 14.51 -5.52
CA LEU A 823 18.58 14.28 -4.13
C LEU A 823 17.80 15.10 -3.11
N GLY A 824 17.28 16.28 -3.49
CA GLY A 824 16.51 17.18 -2.62
C GLY A 824 17.26 17.66 -1.37
N PRO A 825 16.75 18.67 -0.65
CA PRO A 825 17.35 19.11 0.60
C PRO A 825 17.39 17.96 1.62
N LEU A 826 18.48 17.87 2.39
CA LEU A 826 18.51 17.07 3.61
C LEU A 826 17.65 17.76 4.66
N SER A 827 16.42 17.26 4.83
CA SER A 827 15.57 17.65 5.95
C SER A 827 16.08 16.95 7.21
N ALA A 828 16.37 17.72 8.27
CA ALA A 828 16.71 17.12 9.58
C ALA A 828 15.57 16.24 10.14
N ALA A 829 14.35 16.39 9.64
CA ALA A 829 13.21 15.55 9.99
C ALA A 829 13.15 14.19 9.27
N ASP A 830 13.98 13.97 8.23
CA ASP A 830 14.04 12.67 7.51
C ASP A 830 14.81 11.60 8.32
N ASP A 831 15.71 12.00 9.24
CA ASP A 831 16.61 11.10 10.00
C ASP A 831 16.24 10.91 11.49
N GLU A 832 15.26 11.63 12.03
CA GLU A 832 14.96 11.62 13.48
C GLU A 832 13.88 10.60 13.90
N LYS A 833 13.22 9.94 12.94
CA LYS A 833 12.13 8.96 13.17
C LYS A 833 12.47 7.50 12.85
N SER A 834 13.70 7.21 12.44
CA SER A 834 14.15 5.91 11.90
C SER A 834 15.15 5.17 12.81
N LEU A 835 15.50 5.72 13.98
CA LEU A 835 16.35 5.04 14.94
C LEU A 835 15.56 3.92 15.66
N PRO A 836 16.01 2.66 15.61
CA PRO A 836 15.40 1.59 16.41
C PRO A 836 15.62 1.83 17.91
N GLU A 837 14.63 1.45 18.72
CA GLU A 837 14.71 1.42 20.19
C GLU A 837 16.02 0.72 20.64
N PRO A 838 16.88 1.37 21.45
CA PRO A 838 18.20 0.86 21.74
C PRO A 838 18.16 -0.41 22.60
N GLY A 839 18.66 -1.51 22.04
CA GLY A 839 18.85 -2.77 22.74
C GLY A 839 19.74 -2.66 24.00
N PRO A 840 19.67 -3.63 24.93
CA PRO A 840 20.12 -3.46 26.31
C PRO A 840 21.65 -3.55 26.51
N THR A 841 22.41 -2.58 26.01
CA THR A 841 23.86 -2.44 26.29
C THR A 841 24.24 -1.02 26.71
N ARG A 842 23.85 -0.64 27.93
CA ARG A 842 24.29 0.59 28.59
C ARG A 842 25.80 0.57 28.87
N ARG A 843 26.61 1.32 28.11
CA ARG A 843 28.03 1.59 28.42
C ARG A 843 28.39 3.05 28.12
N LEU A 844 28.77 3.80 29.17
CA LEU A 844 29.30 5.15 29.03
C LEU A 844 30.75 5.11 28.51
N VAL A 845 31.04 5.78 27.39
CA VAL A 845 32.40 5.90 26.83
C VAL A 845 33.07 7.17 27.36
N GLN A 846 34.03 7.03 28.27
CA GLN A 846 34.78 8.16 28.84
C GLN A 846 35.99 8.52 27.96
N TRP A 847 35.76 9.31 26.91
CA TRP A 847 36.81 9.71 25.95
C TRP A 847 37.57 11.00 26.33
N VAL A 848 36.90 11.95 27.01
CA VAL A 848 37.46 13.29 27.33
C VAL A 848 38.82 13.24 28.04
N PRO A 849 39.04 12.42 29.09
CA PRO A 849 40.33 12.38 29.77
C PRO A 849 41.47 11.86 28.90
N ALA A 850 41.18 10.94 27.96
CA ALA A 850 42.18 10.37 27.07
C ALA A 850 42.66 11.37 26.02
N LEU A 851 41.73 12.06 25.34
CA LEU A 851 42.09 13.10 24.35
C LEU A 851 42.70 14.34 25.01
N SER A 852 42.29 14.69 26.24
CA SER A 852 42.97 15.75 27.01
C SER A 852 44.42 15.36 27.32
N SER A 853 44.67 14.14 27.81
CA SER A 853 46.02 13.64 28.07
C SER A 853 46.89 13.58 26.81
N LEU A 854 46.31 13.24 25.65
CA LEU A 854 47.00 13.28 24.36
C LEU A 854 47.34 14.71 23.93
N THR A 855 46.42 15.66 24.14
CA THR A 855 46.59 17.09 23.83
C THR A 855 47.72 17.69 24.68
N ASP A 856 47.75 17.39 25.98
CA ASP A 856 48.82 17.82 26.89
C ASP A 856 50.18 17.25 26.45
N LEU A 857 50.21 15.96 26.10
CA LEU A 857 51.44 15.27 25.69
C LEU A 857 51.98 15.80 24.35
N ILE A 858 51.11 16.08 23.37
CA ILE A 858 51.46 16.77 22.13
C ILE A 858 52.02 18.17 22.44
N THR A 859 51.34 18.95 23.27
CA THR A 859 51.74 20.32 23.63
C THR A 859 53.09 20.36 24.35
N CYS A 860 53.39 19.36 25.19
CA CYS A 860 54.67 19.25 25.90
C CYS A 860 55.79 18.58 25.08
N SER A 861 55.53 18.09 23.85
CA SER A 861 56.50 17.33 23.07
C SER A 861 57.65 18.18 22.48
N GLY A 862 57.38 19.46 22.19
CA GLY A 862 58.29 20.34 21.45
C GLY A 862 58.45 19.98 19.96
N ASP A 863 57.59 19.12 19.43
CA ASP A 863 57.60 18.68 18.03
C ASP A 863 57.21 19.85 17.08
N PRO A 864 57.95 20.10 15.98
CA PRO A 864 57.65 21.22 15.08
C PRO A 864 56.29 21.09 14.38
N GLU A 865 55.76 19.87 14.22
CA GLU A 865 54.46 19.60 13.64
C GLU A 865 53.31 19.64 14.69
N THR A 866 53.59 20.05 15.94
CA THR A 866 52.61 20.23 17.03
C THR A 866 51.30 20.94 16.60
N PRO A 867 51.30 22.05 15.84
CA PRO A 867 50.05 22.71 15.42
C PRO A 867 49.13 21.78 14.62
N VAL A 868 49.70 20.97 13.72
CA VAL A 868 48.99 20.02 12.85
C VAL A 868 48.36 18.89 13.68
N TYR A 869 49.09 18.40 14.69
CA TYR A 869 48.58 17.39 15.62
C TYR A 869 47.45 17.93 16.52
N LEU A 870 47.55 19.18 16.96
CA LEU A 870 46.52 19.82 17.80
C LEU A 870 45.21 20.05 17.01
N GLU A 871 45.29 20.54 15.77
CA GLU A 871 44.10 20.71 14.92
C GLU A 871 43.37 19.37 14.70
N MET A 872 44.10 18.33 14.30
CA MET A 872 43.48 17.02 14.08
C MET A 872 42.91 16.43 15.39
N THR A 873 43.57 16.65 16.54
CA THR A 873 43.07 16.20 17.85
C THR A 873 41.77 16.93 18.24
N GLN A 874 41.64 18.23 17.92
CA GLN A 874 40.38 18.97 18.10
C GLN A 874 39.27 18.44 17.18
N ARG A 875 39.58 18.17 15.90
CA ARG A 875 38.64 17.61 14.91
C ARG A 875 38.11 16.24 15.34
N VAL A 876 39.01 15.36 15.79
CA VAL A 876 38.66 14.06 16.39
C VAL A 876 37.81 14.25 17.65
N SER A 877 38.16 15.17 18.54
CA SER A 877 37.39 15.47 19.76
C SER A 877 35.95 15.91 19.46
N SER A 878 35.75 16.77 18.46
CA SER A 878 34.41 17.19 18.00
C SER A 878 33.60 16.02 17.45
N CYS A 879 34.25 15.05 16.80
CA CYS A 879 33.62 13.83 16.30
C CYS A 879 33.20 12.89 17.46
N PHE A 880 34.06 12.74 18.48
CA PHE A 880 33.74 12.02 19.73
C PHE A 880 32.59 12.66 20.51
N GLU A 881 32.56 14.00 20.64
CA GLU A 881 31.47 14.70 21.33
C GLU A 881 30.13 14.54 20.59
N THR A 882 30.15 14.64 19.26
CA THR A 882 28.95 14.43 18.43
C THR A 882 28.43 12.99 18.54
N THR A 883 29.34 12.01 18.62
CA THR A 883 29.01 10.57 18.62
C THR A 883 28.61 10.03 19.99
N PHE A 884 29.33 10.36 21.06
CA PHE A 884 29.12 9.78 22.40
C PHE A 884 28.61 10.78 23.45
N GLY A 885 28.53 12.08 23.11
CA GLY A 885 28.26 13.15 24.07
C GLY A 885 29.43 13.39 25.02
N THR A 886 29.19 14.16 26.08
CA THR A 886 30.18 14.46 27.13
C THR A 886 29.79 13.83 28.47
N THR A 887 30.69 13.83 29.46
CA THR A 887 30.36 13.37 30.83
C THR A 887 29.21 14.14 31.49
N ALA A 888 28.94 15.38 31.05
CA ALA A 888 27.81 16.18 31.52
C ALA A 888 26.52 15.97 30.70
N ARG A 889 26.63 15.48 29.45
CA ARG A 889 25.53 15.17 28.53
C ARG A 889 25.86 13.90 27.73
N PRO A 890 25.77 12.72 28.35
CA PRO A 890 26.11 11.48 27.67
C PRO A 890 25.01 11.11 26.67
N ARG A 891 25.41 10.68 25.46
CA ARG A 891 24.50 9.96 24.56
C ARG A 891 24.39 8.51 25.04
N LEU A 892 23.16 7.98 25.04
CA LEU A 892 22.87 6.64 25.56
C LEU A 892 23.00 5.55 24.49
N ASP A 893 22.92 5.97 23.24
CA ASP A 893 23.25 5.29 22.01
C ASP A 893 24.74 5.49 21.68
N CYS A 894 25.55 4.44 21.74
CA CYS A 894 26.97 4.49 21.36
C CYS A 894 27.19 4.38 19.83
N ASN A 895 26.22 4.90 19.08
CA ASN A 895 25.98 4.58 17.67
C ASN A 895 26.49 5.72 16.78
N GLY A 896 27.66 5.51 16.17
CA GLY A 896 28.29 6.45 15.25
C GLY A 896 27.51 6.65 13.95
N LYS A 897 27.42 7.92 13.54
CA LYS A 897 26.84 8.36 12.27
C LYS A 897 27.92 8.41 11.18
N MET A 898 27.65 7.80 10.02
CA MET A 898 28.62 7.69 8.91
C MET A 898 29.02 9.07 8.40
N GLU A 899 28.06 9.96 8.24
CA GLU A 899 28.25 11.35 7.81
C GLU A 899 29.16 12.16 8.75
N VAL A 900 29.09 11.91 10.07
CA VAL A 900 29.92 12.58 11.08
C VAL A 900 31.35 12.06 11.06
N ILE A 901 31.52 10.74 10.92
CA ILE A 901 32.83 10.08 11.02
C ILE A 901 33.61 10.20 9.70
N ILE A 902 32.94 10.09 8.55
CA ILE A 902 33.54 10.38 7.24
C ILE A 902 33.81 11.88 7.07
N GLY A 903 32.96 12.75 7.61
CA GLY A 903 33.22 14.20 7.66
C GLY A 903 34.53 14.56 8.39
N CYS A 904 34.90 13.78 9.41
CA CYS A 904 36.20 13.92 10.09
C CYS A 904 37.39 13.55 9.19
N ILE A 905 37.26 12.54 8.32
CA ILE A 905 38.29 12.11 7.36
C ILE A 905 38.41 13.11 6.20
N TYR A 906 37.28 13.53 5.65
CA TYR A 906 37.19 14.51 4.57
C TYR A 906 37.87 15.86 4.93
N GLY A 907 37.80 16.23 6.21
CA GLY A 907 38.42 17.44 6.75
C GLY A 907 39.89 17.31 7.17
N ILE A 908 40.56 16.19 6.91
CA ILE A 908 42.00 16.04 7.18
C ILE A 908 42.80 17.02 6.31
N ASP A 909 43.88 17.56 6.88
CA ASP A 909 44.82 18.42 6.19
C ASP A 909 46.00 17.64 5.58
N ASP A 910 46.53 18.11 4.45
CA ASP A 910 47.60 17.46 3.71
C ASP A 910 48.90 17.37 4.51
N ASP A 911 49.17 18.32 5.41
CA ASP A 911 50.31 18.27 6.34
C ASP A 911 50.18 17.11 7.35
N PHE A 912 48.94 16.77 7.76
CA PHE A 912 48.70 15.61 8.62
C PHE A 912 48.83 14.29 7.84
N VAL A 913 48.41 14.25 6.57
CA VAL A 913 48.64 13.10 5.68
C VAL A 913 50.14 12.89 5.47
N LEU A 914 50.92 13.96 5.29
CA LEU A 914 52.39 13.90 5.21
C LEU A 914 52.99 13.29 6.48
N CYS A 915 52.49 13.66 7.66
CA CYS A 915 52.92 13.07 8.94
C CYS A 915 52.59 11.56 9.03
N LEU A 916 51.45 11.13 8.49
CA LEU A 916 51.07 9.72 8.40
C LEU A 916 51.95 8.93 7.41
N LYS A 917 52.27 9.48 6.23
CA LYS A 917 53.22 8.87 5.27
C LYS A 917 54.57 8.58 5.91
N HIS A 918 55.08 9.52 6.71
CA HIS A 918 56.33 9.38 7.45
C HIS A 918 56.19 8.57 8.76
N LYS A 919 55.03 7.93 9.01
CA LYS A 919 54.71 7.10 10.19
C LYS A 919 55.07 7.82 11.52
N ARG A 920 54.83 9.14 11.61
CA ARG A 920 55.18 9.96 12.79
C ARG A 920 54.38 9.51 14.05
N PRO A 921 55.00 9.42 15.25
CA PRO A 921 54.34 8.84 16.43
C PRO A 921 53.02 9.50 16.83
N PHE A 922 52.92 10.83 16.84
CA PHE A 922 51.69 11.52 17.23
C PHE A 922 50.57 11.36 16.20
N ALA A 923 50.90 11.35 14.90
CA ALA A 923 49.92 11.07 13.85
C ALA A 923 49.33 9.65 13.99
N LEU A 924 50.16 8.66 14.30
CA LEU A 924 49.72 7.28 14.57
C LEU A 924 48.88 7.18 15.85
N LEU A 925 49.22 7.90 16.92
CA LEU A 925 48.44 7.94 18.16
C LEU A 925 47.05 8.58 17.96
N ILE A 926 46.97 9.66 17.18
CA ILE A 926 45.69 10.31 16.84
C ILE A 926 44.85 9.37 15.97
N LEU A 927 45.44 8.72 14.96
CA LEU A 927 44.77 7.71 14.14
C LEU A 927 44.27 6.53 14.99
N ALA A 928 45.03 6.07 15.98
CA ALA A 928 44.61 5.01 16.90
C ALA A 928 43.38 5.38 17.74
N HIS A 929 43.24 6.65 18.15
CA HIS A 929 42.01 7.14 18.79
C HIS A 929 40.85 7.22 17.80
N PHE A 930 41.11 7.65 16.55
CA PHE A 930 40.10 7.69 15.50
C PHE A 930 39.53 6.30 15.14
N VAL A 931 40.30 5.22 15.29
CA VAL A 931 39.79 3.84 15.13
C VAL A 931 38.65 3.49 16.09
N VAL A 932 38.54 4.16 17.25
CA VAL A 932 37.40 3.97 18.17
C VAL A 932 36.11 4.57 17.59
N LEU A 933 36.21 5.67 16.83
CA LEU A 933 35.08 6.23 16.08
C LEU A 933 34.67 5.30 14.93
N LEU A 934 35.64 4.81 14.14
CA LEU A 934 35.35 3.79 13.11
C LEU A 934 34.66 2.55 13.71
N LYS A 935 35.06 2.13 14.91
CA LYS A 935 34.40 1.04 15.63
C LYS A 935 32.95 1.35 16.01
N SER A 936 32.62 2.61 16.28
CA SER A 936 31.22 3.01 16.51
C SER A 936 30.35 2.99 15.27
N LEU A 937 30.86 2.61 14.09
CA LEU A 937 30.07 2.27 12.90
C LEU A 937 29.72 0.77 12.81
N GLU A 938 30.19 -0.09 13.73
CA GLU A 938 29.91 -1.54 13.70
C GLU A 938 28.39 -1.86 13.72
N TRP A 939 27.56 -1.03 14.36
CA TRP A 939 26.09 -1.18 14.34
C TRP A 939 25.45 -0.82 12.99
N ASN A 940 26.10 0.04 12.20
CA ASN A 940 25.51 0.73 11.05
C ASN A 940 25.91 0.09 9.72
N LEU A 941 27.03 -0.65 9.71
CA LEU A 941 27.57 -1.36 8.54
C LEU A 941 27.61 -2.88 8.74
N VAL A 942 27.49 -3.37 9.99
CA VAL A 942 27.96 -4.70 10.35
C VAL A 942 27.12 -5.41 11.41
N HIS A 943 25.80 -5.50 11.23
CA HIS A 943 25.09 -6.62 11.84
C HIS A 943 24.96 -7.85 10.94
N LYS A 944 24.82 -7.71 9.61
CA LYS A 944 24.85 -8.83 8.65
C LYS A 944 25.37 -8.50 7.22
N GLY A 945 26.46 -7.77 7.00
CA GLY A 945 27.04 -7.78 5.64
C GLY A 945 28.32 -7.03 5.35
N VAL A 946 28.32 -5.69 5.37
CA VAL A 946 29.41 -4.92 4.75
C VAL A 946 30.51 -4.58 5.75
N GLY A 947 31.43 -5.55 5.90
CA GLY A 947 32.75 -5.31 6.46
C GLY A 947 32.82 -5.24 7.97
N LYS A 948 32.79 -6.40 8.65
CA LYS A 948 33.49 -6.53 9.95
C LYS A 948 34.91 -6.00 9.74
N PRO A 949 35.36 -4.94 10.44
CA PRO A 949 36.78 -4.64 10.48
C PRO A 949 37.44 -5.88 11.07
N HIS A 950 38.11 -6.63 10.20
CA HIS A 950 38.55 -7.97 10.52
C HIS A 950 39.45 -7.90 11.76
N SER A 951 39.39 -8.90 12.63
CA SER A 951 40.20 -8.90 13.87
C SER A 951 41.73 -8.82 13.62
N SER A 952 42.17 -8.85 12.35
CA SER A 952 43.51 -8.51 11.87
C SER A 952 43.85 -7.01 11.92
N TRP A 953 42.90 -6.06 11.80
CA TRP A 953 43.19 -4.64 12.08
C TRP A 953 43.74 -4.48 13.51
N HIS A 954 43.12 -5.16 14.48
CA HIS A 954 43.57 -5.17 15.87
C HIS A 954 44.77 -6.08 16.15
N ARG A 955 45.02 -7.15 15.37
CA ARG A 955 46.09 -8.14 15.65
C ARG A 955 47.36 -7.99 14.81
N THR A 956 47.31 -7.37 13.63
CA THR A 956 48.40 -7.41 12.65
C THR A 956 49.15 -6.08 12.49
N HIS A 957 48.59 -4.93 12.91
CA HIS A 957 49.32 -3.65 12.92
C HIS A 957 49.72 -3.19 14.32
N PHE A 958 48.88 -3.42 15.34
CA PHE A 958 49.24 -3.12 16.74
C PHE A 958 50.29 -4.06 17.37
N ARG A 959 50.80 -5.05 16.63
CA ARG A 959 51.97 -5.88 17.00
C ARG A 959 53.23 -5.57 16.17
N ALA A 960 53.14 -4.68 15.18
CA ALA A 960 54.25 -4.30 14.31
C ALA A 960 54.68 -2.83 14.51
N SER A 961 53.91 -2.05 15.28
CA SER A 961 54.14 -0.61 15.53
C SER A 961 54.09 -0.24 17.03
N VAL A 962 54.25 -1.23 17.92
CA VAL A 962 54.48 -1.08 19.37
C VAL A 962 55.70 -1.91 19.74
#